data_AF-A0A8H6RKJ1-F1
#
_entry.id   AF-A0A8H6RKJ1-F1
#
_cell.length_a   1.000
_cell.length_b   1.000
_cell.length_c   1.000
_cell.angle_alpha   90.00
_cell.angle_beta   90.00
_cell.angle_gamma   90.00
#
_symmetry.space_group_name_H-M   'P 1'
#
loop_
_entity.id
_entity.type
_entity.pdbx_description
1 polymer ?
#
loop_
_entity_poly.entity_id
_entity_poly.type
_entity_poly.pdbx_seq_one_letter_code
_entity_poly.pdbx_strand_id
1 'polypeptide(L)'
;MGVLSYLKPKKGNQEAAAADHGKMEMTEKNGVETSVAPTPTPGAGTPGTWSRPASLYPSGDFRNSQSDINEIKCDVMVNWLYQQQMERLWTAGGIDEGVILKKSRGQYTCCPADIADEPYGFFKSIETLNVRVAMTVNTRVIKLFLHNNERPYVPLKNGLRLQVLPDMSYLPRCQKHQFAAFIADRGLLVVWDDEPRHLLDRAHKIEKSLMEMIWEDEFDPDDKKEGSVAVNEVGMSDVSDSGMAEEGYQEPKRNIVLYQSVLSAATLLLTFLAIGSGFVKVAVETFIDHSYIRLAFILVVPLQMWLGLFFFQSVVNNVAQLIGPISQINHNTKFYSGLRPKRLRREVGGLPHLTIQMPVYKEGLTAVIEPTIRSIKAAISTYEMQGGTANIFVNDDGMQLINEDDARARQDFYDENNIGWVARPKHNPKPAEGEEVFLRRGKFKKASNMNYALWVSNRVEEKLNGLERQQGWNQEDEAGAYRDALATVVEEDEGRTWADGNIRMGDYILIIDSDTRVPTDCFLDAVSEMEHGQQVAIIQYTSGVMNVTDSYFEKGITFFTNLIYTAIKFAVANGDVAPFVGHNAVLRWSALQAIGYECKHDGREKFWSEDTVSEDFDMALRLQTAGYVVRLAAYQGTGFKEGVSLTVYDELARWEKYAYGCSELIFHPFRYWLTRGPFTKLFRNFICSSMPLPSKFTIMAYIGTYYALGSAWILTVANYFLTGWFNGALDHYYIDSFKIYFAIIIIFSGLGNLSLAVLRYRLGEGSIIRNIFENFSWVPLLMIFLGGVSLHVSQAILSHLFSVDMNWGATSKESPDSQRPNTCFGPSPRSMPASTINIVGRLNTILRNSATFLANREKQQSLPKATRAVSRMSRQLSQWRDEITDDSGVNPDKLVPAGMQRDSSQIFQEVDVRLFDLQQALAAVWNLNEQKYLDKNALFQTAANVGSEQSARQLDTIGFCMSQLERILSAAQEDEGSEDSADDENDDSFDIGNPSALPNPDLSSRPELRQGAFAQDSSLEQPSRQQDSTRNLPYWYDSGSRWIYQHPVQVAQSSGKAVRKYEPPNQ
;
A
#
# COMPACT_ATOMS: atom_id res chain seq x y z
N MET A 1 3.39 -14.13 -46.23
CA MET A 1 2.83 -12.93 -46.91
C MET A 1 1.63 -12.48 -46.07
N GLY A 2 1.48 -11.21 -45.67
CA GLY A 2 2.39 -10.06 -45.70
C GLY A 2 1.78 -8.92 -44.88
N VAL A 3 2.53 -8.33 -43.95
CA VAL A 3 1.99 -7.39 -42.94
C VAL A 3 2.22 -5.95 -43.38
N LEU A 4 1.21 -5.27 -43.96
CA LEU A 4 1.36 -3.85 -44.37
C LEU A 4 0.06 -3.04 -44.66
N SER A 5 -1.14 -3.47 -44.21
CA SER A 5 -2.42 -2.92 -44.71
C SER A 5 -3.35 -2.23 -43.69
N TYR A 6 -2.88 -1.86 -42.49
CA TYR A 6 -3.76 -1.39 -41.39
C TYR A 6 -3.44 -0.02 -40.76
N LEU A 7 -2.62 0.81 -41.40
CA LEU A 7 -2.34 2.19 -40.93
C LEU A 7 -2.51 3.24 -42.03
N LYS A 8 -3.73 3.80 -42.14
CA LYS A 8 -3.99 5.14 -42.72
C LYS A 8 -5.38 5.65 -42.30
N PRO A 9 -5.50 6.79 -41.60
CA PRO A 9 -6.80 7.34 -41.22
C PRO A 9 -7.50 8.02 -42.41
N LYS A 10 -8.84 7.96 -42.45
CA LYS A 10 -9.66 8.75 -43.38
C LYS A 10 -10.04 10.10 -42.76
N LYS A 11 -10.06 11.15 -43.58
CA LYS A 11 -10.71 12.43 -43.25
C LYS A 11 -12.25 12.25 -43.26
N GLY A 12 -12.92 13.02 -42.40
CA GLY A 12 -14.35 13.35 -42.47
C GLY A 12 -14.52 14.85 -42.28
N ASN A 13 -15.54 15.45 -42.90
CA ASN A 13 -15.66 16.91 -43.02
C ASN A 13 -16.36 17.56 -41.81
N GLN A 14 -16.10 18.86 -41.62
CA GLN A 14 -16.96 19.79 -40.89
C GLN A 14 -17.81 20.60 -41.89
N GLU A 15 -19.02 20.97 -41.48
CA GLU A 15 -19.97 22.00 -41.99
C GLU A 15 -21.43 21.48 -41.81
N ALA A 16 -22.45 22.26 -41.42
CA ALA A 16 -22.51 23.66 -40.97
C ALA A 16 -23.84 23.92 -40.20
N ALA A 17 -24.20 25.22 -40.04
CA ALA A 17 -25.46 25.79 -39.55
C ALA A 17 -25.61 26.03 -38.03
N ALA A 18 -26.40 27.07 -37.68
CA ALA A 18 -26.45 27.69 -36.35
C ALA A 18 -27.77 28.45 -36.09
N ALA A 19 -28.06 28.67 -34.80
CA ALA A 19 -28.92 29.72 -34.23
C ALA A 19 -28.36 29.96 -32.80
N ASP A 20 -27.87 31.14 -32.43
CA ASP A 20 -28.53 32.43 -32.25
C ASP A 20 -29.43 32.50 -31.00
N HIS A 21 -28.97 33.28 -30.01
CA HIS A 21 -29.80 34.06 -29.10
C HIS A 21 -28.97 35.23 -28.55
N GLY A 22 -29.46 36.46 -28.77
CA GLY A 22 -28.74 37.69 -28.43
C GLY A 22 -28.77 38.08 -26.94
N LYS A 23 -27.91 39.03 -26.58
CA LYS A 23 -27.91 39.72 -25.28
C LYS A 23 -29.08 40.71 -25.17
N MET A 24 -29.54 40.97 -23.95
CA MET A 24 -30.20 42.23 -23.58
C MET A 24 -29.63 42.79 -22.28
N GLU A 25 -29.78 44.10 -22.10
CA GLU A 25 -29.10 44.90 -21.06
C GLU A 25 -29.88 44.96 -19.75
N MET A 26 -29.21 45.37 -18.67
CA MET A 26 -29.83 45.68 -17.37
C MET A 26 -30.27 47.14 -17.31
N THR A 27 -31.42 47.40 -16.68
CA THR A 27 -31.88 48.75 -16.35
C THR A 27 -32.45 48.78 -14.93
N GLU A 28 -31.92 49.64 -14.06
CA GLU A 28 -32.37 49.78 -12.67
C GLU A 28 -33.68 50.58 -12.53
N LYS A 29 -34.43 50.34 -11.44
CA LYS A 29 -35.18 51.40 -10.75
C LYS A 29 -35.64 51.05 -9.32
N ASN A 30 -35.11 51.82 -8.37
CA ASN A 30 -35.63 52.31 -7.08
C ASN A 30 -36.81 51.56 -6.40
N GLY A 31 -36.59 51.12 -5.15
CA GLY A 31 -37.63 50.56 -4.26
C GLY A 31 -38.40 51.62 -3.42
N VAL A 32 -39.09 51.17 -2.37
CA VAL A 32 -39.77 52.03 -1.36
C VAL A 32 -40.03 51.30 -0.03
N GLU A 33 -39.92 52.06 1.07
CA GLU A 33 -40.46 51.88 2.45
C GLU A 33 -40.11 50.65 3.33
N THR A 34 -40.16 50.92 4.65
CA THR A 34 -39.97 49.98 5.77
C THR A 34 -40.99 50.31 6.88
N SER A 35 -41.40 49.32 7.67
CA SER A 35 -42.32 49.47 8.81
C SER A 35 -41.84 48.66 10.03
N VAL A 36 -42.40 48.94 11.23
CA VAL A 36 -41.72 48.71 12.52
C VAL A 36 -42.65 48.12 13.60
N ALA A 37 -42.08 47.26 14.47
CA ALA A 37 -42.63 46.74 15.74
C ALA A 37 -43.78 45.70 15.64
N PRO A 38 -44.10 44.91 16.71
CA PRO A 38 -43.64 44.99 18.10
C PRO A 38 -43.10 43.68 18.76
N THR A 39 -42.66 43.80 20.02
CA THR A 39 -42.19 42.72 20.91
C THR A 39 -43.26 42.34 21.96
N PRO A 40 -43.28 41.08 22.45
CA PRO A 40 -43.56 40.83 23.86
C PRO A 40 -42.65 39.78 24.55
N THR A 41 -42.83 39.63 25.87
CA THR A 41 -41.95 38.94 26.86
C THR A 41 -42.27 37.44 27.11
N PRO A 42 -41.39 36.68 27.81
CA PRO A 42 -41.39 35.20 27.82
C PRO A 42 -42.10 34.54 29.03
N GLY A 43 -42.27 33.21 28.99
CA GLY A 43 -42.65 32.39 30.14
C GLY A 43 -42.49 30.87 29.95
N ALA A 44 -41.98 30.20 30.99
CA ALA A 44 -41.94 28.74 31.26
C ALA A 44 -41.34 27.79 30.19
N GLY A 45 -40.33 27.00 30.60
CA GLY A 45 -39.77 25.90 29.81
C GLY A 45 -39.33 24.72 30.67
N THR A 46 -39.45 23.51 30.12
CA THR A 46 -39.01 22.23 30.71
C THR A 46 -37.57 21.91 30.25
N PRO A 47 -36.71 21.22 31.03
CA PRO A 47 -35.32 21.01 30.64
C PRO A 47 -35.17 20.11 29.41
N GLY A 48 -34.41 20.54 28.41
CA GLY A 48 -34.14 19.78 27.19
C GLY A 48 -32.75 19.15 27.15
N THR A 49 -32.64 18.06 26.39
CA THR A 49 -31.36 17.59 25.81
C THR A 49 -30.68 18.69 25.00
N TRP A 50 -29.35 18.62 24.83
CA TRP A 50 -28.56 19.69 24.21
C TRP A 50 -28.85 19.92 22.71
N SER A 51 -29.86 20.75 22.42
CA SER A 51 -29.97 21.45 21.14
C SER A 51 -29.10 22.71 21.15
N ARG A 52 -28.10 22.77 20.26
CA ARG A 52 -27.35 24.02 20.02
C ARG A 52 -28.17 24.98 19.14
N PRO A 53 -27.96 26.30 19.23
CA PRO A 53 -28.75 27.28 18.49
C PRO A 53 -28.62 27.14 16.96
N ALA A 54 -29.69 27.47 16.24
CA ALA A 54 -29.66 27.64 14.80
C ALA A 54 -28.74 28.80 14.38
N SER A 55 -28.37 28.82 13.09
CA SER A 55 -27.48 29.80 12.46
C SER A 55 -27.75 31.25 12.89
N LEU A 56 -26.74 31.91 13.44
CA LEU A 56 -26.82 33.28 13.98
C LEU A 56 -26.41 34.34 12.93
N TYR A 57 -26.75 34.10 11.67
CA TYR A 57 -26.43 34.96 10.52
C TYR A 57 -27.71 35.51 9.86
N PRO A 58 -27.74 36.79 9.43
CA PRO A 58 -28.91 37.37 8.77
C PRO A 58 -29.23 36.71 7.42
N SER A 59 -30.51 36.57 7.11
CA SER A 59 -30.99 36.12 5.79
C SER A 59 -30.49 37.06 4.70
N GLY A 60 -29.61 36.57 3.82
CA GLY A 60 -29.06 37.34 2.70
C GLY A 60 -27.54 37.18 2.47
N ASP A 61 -26.80 36.49 3.35
CA ASP A 61 -25.41 36.13 3.06
C ASP A 61 -25.33 35.12 1.90
N PHE A 62 -24.30 35.27 1.05
CA PHE A 62 -24.08 34.47 -0.16
C PHE A 62 -23.98 32.97 0.13
N ARG A 63 -23.60 32.60 1.36
CA ARG A 63 -23.53 31.22 1.84
C ARG A 63 -24.89 30.53 1.95
N ASN A 64 -25.97 31.25 2.28
CA ASN A 64 -27.32 30.67 2.34
C ASN A 64 -27.79 30.19 0.96
N SER A 65 -27.34 30.82 -0.13
CA SER A 65 -27.72 30.39 -1.48
C SER A 65 -27.41 28.90 -1.74
N GLN A 66 -26.39 28.35 -1.08
CA GLN A 66 -25.99 26.95 -1.26
C GLN A 66 -26.86 25.96 -0.46
N SER A 67 -27.42 26.37 0.69
CA SER A 67 -28.48 25.61 1.38
C SER A 67 -29.79 25.67 0.60
N ASP A 68 -30.19 26.87 0.18
CA ASP A 68 -31.47 27.11 -0.49
C ASP A 68 -31.56 26.33 -1.82
N ILE A 69 -30.46 26.34 -2.60
CA ILE A 69 -30.32 25.53 -3.81
C ILE A 69 -30.37 24.02 -3.52
N ASN A 70 -29.85 23.56 -2.38
CA ASN A 70 -29.91 22.15 -2.01
C ASN A 70 -31.29 21.72 -1.51
N GLU A 71 -32.03 22.58 -0.83
CA GLU A 71 -33.43 22.34 -0.49
C GLU A 71 -34.30 22.21 -1.75
N ILE A 72 -34.20 23.17 -2.67
CA ILE A 72 -34.93 23.15 -3.96
C ILE A 72 -34.59 21.88 -4.75
N LYS A 73 -33.31 21.46 -4.80
CA LYS A 73 -32.93 20.18 -5.42
C LYS A 73 -33.59 18.97 -4.74
N CYS A 74 -33.67 18.95 -3.42
CA CYS A 74 -34.29 17.84 -2.69
C CYS A 74 -35.80 17.77 -2.97
N ASP A 75 -36.49 18.90 -2.92
CA ASP A 75 -37.94 18.94 -3.15
C ASP A 75 -38.29 18.61 -4.62
N VAL A 76 -37.49 19.06 -5.59
CA VAL A 76 -37.62 18.64 -7.01
C VAL A 76 -37.32 17.15 -7.18
N MET A 77 -36.29 16.61 -6.52
CA MET A 77 -35.92 15.20 -6.60
C MET A 77 -37.01 14.27 -6.04
N VAL A 78 -37.63 14.66 -4.92
CA VAL A 78 -38.74 13.91 -4.30
C VAL A 78 -39.98 13.91 -5.17
N ASN A 79 -40.35 15.06 -5.75
CA ASN A 79 -41.48 15.13 -6.68
C ASN A 79 -41.23 14.32 -7.95
N TRP A 80 -39.99 14.30 -8.48
CA TRP A 80 -39.62 13.46 -9.62
C TRP A 80 -39.65 11.96 -9.28
N LEU A 81 -39.14 11.55 -8.11
CA LEU A 81 -39.21 10.16 -7.66
C LEU A 81 -40.66 9.70 -7.46
N TYR A 82 -41.52 10.56 -6.90
CA TYR A 82 -42.95 10.26 -6.75
C TYR A 82 -43.66 10.16 -8.11
N GLN A 83 -43.34 11.03 -9.07
CA GLN A 83 -43.82 10.89 -10.46
C GLN A 83 -43.39 9.54 -11.07
N GLN A 84 -42.14 9.11 -10.88
CA GLN A 84 -41.67 7.80 -11.33
C GLN A 84 -42.35 6.62 -10.61
N GLN A 85 -42.70 6.76 -9.34
CA GLN A 85 -43.49 5.78 -8.58
C GLN A 85 -44.92 5.65 -9.15
N MET A 86 -45.54 6.78 -9.53
CA MET A 86 -46.86 6.80 -10.18
C MET A 86 -46.82 6.23 -11.61
N GLU A 87 -45.85 6.63 -12.43
CA GLU A 87 -45.67 6.14 -13.81
C GLU A 87 -45.48 4.61 -13.87
N ARG A 88 -44.84 4.02 -12.86
CA ARG A 88 -44.62 2.58 -12.72
C ARG A 88 -45.76 1.83 -12.03
N LEU A 89 -46.84 2.52 -11.63
CA LEU A 89 -47.97 1.96 -10.88
C LEU A 89 -47.55 1.29 -9.56
N TRP A 90 -46.54 1.86 -8.89
CA TRP A 90 -45.99 1.40 -7.61
C TRP A 90 -46.64 2.06 -6.37
N THR A 91 -47.66 2.88 -6.59
CA THR A 91 -48.52 3.48 -5.56
C THR A 91 -49.98 3.41 -6.01
N ALA A 92 -50.89 3.23 -5.06
CA ALA A 92 -52.34 3.35 -5.26
C ALA A 92 -52.91 4.66 -4.68
N GLY A 93 -52.06 5.55 -4.14
CA GLY A 93 -52.49 6.69 -3.34
C GLY A 93 -53.00 6.27 -1.96
N GLY A 94 -52.45 5.21 -1.38
CA GLY A 94 -52.78 4.76 -0.03
C GLY A 94 -52.19 5.65 1.07
N ILE A 95 -52.75 5.56 2.28
CA ILE A 95 -52.20 6.23 3.47
C ILE A 95 -50.80 5.66 3.75
N ASP A 96 -49.83 6.55 3.96
CA ASP A 96 -48.38 6.29 4.02
C ASP A 96 -47.69 5.85 2.70
N GLU A 97 -48.34 5.93 1.53
CA GLU A 97 -47.70 5.58 0.24
C GLU A 97 -47.04 6.78 -0.47
N GLY A 98 -45.71 6.81 -0.53
CA GLY A 98 -44.97 7.82 -1.29
C GLY A 98 -43.44 7.69 -1.20
N VAL A 99 -42.76 8.83 -1.29
CA VAL A 99 -41.28 8.98 -1.27
C VAL A 99 -40.85 9.96 -0.20
N ILE A 100 -39.74 9.66 0.50
CA ILE A 100 -39.10 10.51 1.51
C ILE A 100 -37.61 10.69 1.17
N LEU A 101 -37.07 11.89 1.38
CA LEU A 101 -35.66 12.23 1.17
C LEU A 101 -35.15 13.09 2.34
N LYS A 102 -33.98 12.76 2.87
CA LYS A 102 -33.25 13.59 3.84
C LYS A 102 -32.77 14.86 3.13
N LYS A 103 -33.09 16.04 3.69
CA LYS A 103 -32.48 17.33 3.31
C LYS A 103 -31.13 17.47 4.00
N SER A 104 -31.15 17.45 5.34
CA SER A 104 -29.98 17.60 6.23
C SER A 104 -30.14 16.76 7.51
N ARG A 105 -29.24 16.89 8.50
CA ARG A 105 -29.31 16.13 9.76
C ARG A 105 -30.60 16.45 10.52
N GLY A 106 -31.48 15.46 10.68
CA GLY A 106 -32.80 15.62 11.31
C GLY A 106 -33.83 16.42 10.48
N GLN A 107 -33.60 16.62 9.17
CA GLN A 107 -34.55 17.30 8.29
C GLN A 107 -34.89 16.44 7.06
N TYR A 108 -36.18 16.25 6.82
CA TYR A 108 -36.73 15.40 5.76
C TYR A 108 -37.78 16.16 4.94
N THR A 109 -37.94 15.75 3.68
CA THR A 109 -39.00 16.19 2.76
C THR A 109 -39.65 14.97 2.12
N CYS A 110 -40.93 15.04 1.76
CA CYS A 110 -41.69 13.90 1.26
C CYS A 110 -42.71 14.31 0.18
N CYS A 111 -43.14 13.34 -0.63
CA CYS A 111 -44.26 13.50 -1.55
C CYS A 111 -45.09 12.20 -1.59
N PRO A 112 -46.43 12.29 -1.41
CA PRO A 112 -47.19 13.50 -1.12
C PRO A 112 -46.89 14.03 0.30
N ALA A 113 -47.36 15.25 0.59
CA ALA A 113 -46.97 15.98 1.81
C ALA A 113 -47.70 15.53 3.09
N ASP A 114 -48.86 14.88 2.93
CA ASP A 114 -49.72 14.36 4.00
C ASP A 114 -49.10 13.18 4.77
N ILE A 115 -48.14 12.46 4.19
CA ILE A 115 -47.37 11.41 4.89
C ILE A 115 -46.63 11.97 6.13
N ALA A 116 -46.32 13.27 6.16
CA ALA A 116 -45.67 13.91 7.30
C ALA A 116 -46.61 14.11 8.52
N ASP A 117 -47.92 14.07 8.33
CA ASP A 117 -48.91 14.33 9.39
C ASP A 117 -49.19 13.10 10.27
N GLU A 118 -48.85 11.88 9.81
CA GLU A 118 -49.11 10.62 10.53
C GLU A 118 -48.07 10.34 11.65
N PRO A 119 -48.43 10.38 12.95
CA PRO A 119 -47.46 10.33 14.05
C PRO A 119 -46.66 9.03 14.16
N TYR A 120 -47.22 7.93 13.65
CA TYR A 120 -46.60 6.59 13.64
C TYR A 120 -46.47 6.04 12.19
N GLY A 121 -46.51 6.95 11.22
CA GLY A 121 -46.48 6.63 9.79
C GLY A 121 -45.09 6.30 9.23
N PHE A 122 -45.04 6.21 7.90
CA PHE A 122 -43.83 5.98 7.12
C PHE A 122 -42.80 7.10 7.33
N PHE A 123 -43.25 8.35 7.45
CA PHE A 123 -42.37 9.51 7.65
C PHE A 123 -41.53 9.39 8.94
N LYS A 124 -42.17 9.20 10.09
CA LYS A 124 -41.47 9.07 11.39
C LYS A 124 -40.65 7.79 11.50
N SER A 125 -41.08 6.72 10.83
CA SER A 125 -40.33 5.47 10.76
C SER A 125 -39.03 5.61 9.94
N ILE A 126 -39.04 6.39 8.86
CA ILE A 126 -37.85 6.70 8.05
C ILE A 126 -36.93 7.74 8.68
N GLU A 127 -37.49 8.76 9.35
CA GLU A 127 -36.74 9.73 10.15
C GLU A 127 -35.91 9.01 11.24
N THR A 128 -36.52 8.02 11.91
CA THR A 128 -35.84 7.22 12.95
C THR A 128 -34.85 6.20 12.37
N LEU A 129 -35.10 5.64 11.18
CA LEU A 129 -34.15 4.75 10.48
C LEU A 129 -32.91 5.51 9.94
N ASN A 130 -32.97 6.83 9.86
CA ASN A 130 -31.90 7.72 9.39
C ASN A 130 -31.32 7.35 8.00
N VAL A 131 -32.18 7.08 7.01
CA VAL A 131 -31.74 6.82 5.61
C VAL A 131 -31.75 8.09 4.77
N ARG A 132 -30.95 8.12 3.68
CA ARG A 132 -30.89 9.27 2.78
C ARG A 132 -32.16 9.39 1.93
N VAL A 133 -32.65 8.29 1.34
CA VAL A 133 -33.91 8.27 0.57
C VAL A 133 -34.68 6.97 0.83
N ALA A 134 -36.01 7.02 0.80
CA ALA A 134 -36.89 5.86 0.90
C ALA A 134 -38.16 6.02 0.05
N MET A 135 -38.74 4.90 -0.37
CA MET A 135 -39.97 4.84 -1.18
C MET A 135 -40.77 3.58 -0.84
N THR A 136 -42.09 3.70 -0.79
CA THR A 136 -43.01 2.54 -0.73
C THR A 136 -43.27 1.97 -2.12
N VAL A 137 -43.43 0.66 -2.23
CA VAL A 137 -43.78 -0.05 -3.46
C VAL A 137 -44.96 -0.96 -3.16
N ASN A 138 -46.14 -0.53 -3.58
CA ASN A 138 -47.40 -1.28 -3.54
C ASN A 138 -47.68 -1.79 -4.96
N THR A 139 -47.47 -3.09 -5.19
CA THR A 139 -47.92 -3.77 -6.41
C THR A 139 -48.69 -5.04 -6.08
N ARG A 140 -49.54 -5.48 -7.01
CA ARG A 140 -50.39 -6.67 -6.82
C ARG A 140 -49.58 -7.95 -6.56
N VAL A 141 -48.37 -8.05 -7.12
CA VAL A 141 -47.45 -9.17 -6.88
C VAL A 141 -47.02 -9.21 -5.41
N ILE A 142 -46.58 -8.07 -4.87
CA ILE A 142 -46.15 -7.95 -3.46
C ILE A 142 -47.30 -8.28 -2.51
N LYS A 143 -48.52 -7.79 -2.79
CA LYS A 143 -49.71 -8.08 -1.97
C LYS A 143 -50.11 -9.56 -1.99
N LEU A 144 -50.07 -10.21 -3.15
CA LEU A 144 -50.34 -11.66 -3.26
C LEU A 144 -49.26 -12.51 -2.58
N PHE A 145 -47.99 -12.10 -2.67
CA PHE A 145 -46.88 -12.79 -2.02
C PHE A 145 -46.98 -12.71 -0.50
N LEU A 146 -47.21 -11.52 0.06
CA LEU A 146 -47.29 -11.32 1.51
C LEU A 146 -48.53 -11.96 2.14
N HIS A 147 -49.69 -11.93 1.46
CA HIS A 147 -50.90 -12.60 1.94
C HIS A 147 -50.69 -14.11 2.16
N ASN A 148 -49.79 -14.74 1.40
CA ASN A 148 -49.51 -16.17 1.44
C ASN A 148 -48.20 -16.51 2.16
N ASN A 149 -47.52 -15.55 2.79
CA ASN A 149 -46.22 -15.76 3.43
C ASN A 149 -46.29 -15.65 4.97
N GLU A 150 -46.38 -16.80 5.63
CA GLU A 150 -46.34 -16.89 7.11
C GLU A 150 -44.91 -16.71 7.70
N ARG A 151 -43.87 -16.54 6.87
CA ARG A 151 -42.47 -16.45 7.31
C ARG A 151 -42.04 -15.00 7.58
N PRO A 152 -41.19 -14.74 8.59
CA PRO A 152 -40.62 -13.41 8.85
C PRO A 152 -39.57 -12.96 7.82
N TYR A 153 -39.55 -13.58 6.63
CA TYR A 153 -38.71 -13.22 5.51
C TYR A 153 -39.35 -13.65 4.19
N VAL A 154 -39.01 -12.94 3.11
CA VAL A 154 -39.24 -13.34 1.72
C VAL A 154 -37.93 -13.94 1.19
N PRO A 155 -37.93 -15.18 0.67
CA PRO A 155 -36.77 -15.72 -0.01
C PRO A 155 -36.52 -14.96 -1.33
N LEU A 156 -35.25 -14.87 -1.72
CA LEU A 156 -34.80 -14.43 -3.03
C LEU A 156 -33.91 -15.52 -3.67
N LYS A 157 -33.50 -15.31 -4.92
CA LYS A 157 -32.55 -16.20 -5.61
C LYS A 157 -31.24 -16.36 -4.84
N ASN A 158 -30.57 -17.50 -5.06
CA ASN A 158 -29.31 -17.89 -4.44
C ASN A 158 -29.34 -17.98 -2.89
N GLY A 159 -30.52 -18.24 -2.30
CA GLY A 159 -30.69 -18.46 -0.87
C GLY A 159 -30.70 -17.21 0.01
N LEU A 160 -30.63 -16.02 -0.61
CA LEU A 160 -30.79 -14.73 0.06
C LEU A 160 -32.22 -14.58 0.62
N ARG A 161 -32.38 -13.79 1.69
CA ARG A 161 -33.66 -13.57 2.38
C ARG A 161 -33.83 -12.09 2.72
N LEU A 162 -34.87 -11.45 2.18
CA LEU A 162 -35.30 -10.11 2.62
C LEU A 162 -36.23 -10.22 3.82
N GLN A 163 -36.11 -9.31 4.77
CA GLN A 163 -36.94 -9.26 5.98
C GLN A 163 -38.42 -8.95 5.70
N VAL A 164 -39.31 -9.58 6.47
CA VAL A 164 -40.73 -9.19 6.62
C VAL A 164 -40.90 -8.65 8.04
N LEU A 165 -41.45 -7.45 8.15
CA LEU A 165 -41.75 -6.78 9.41
C LEU A 165 -43.28 -6.81 9.64
N PRO A 166 -43.76 -6.95 10.89
CA PRO A 166 -45.20 -7.01 11.17
C PRO A 166 -45.94 -5.74 10.71
N ASP A 167 -45.38 -4.58 11.07
CA ASP A 167 -45.93 -3.25 10.80
C ASP A 167 -44.80 -2.20 10.67
N MET A 168 -45.17 -0.97 10.32
CA MET A 168 -44.25 0.13 10.05
C MET A 168 -43.36 0.51 11.26
N SER A 169 -43.82 0.30 12.51
CA SER A 169 -43.05 0.63 13.72
C SER A 169 -41.81 -0.26 13.95
N TYR A 170 -41.70 -1.36 13.20
CA TYR A 170 -40.49 -2.19 13.19
C TYR A 170 -39.44 -1.71 12.19
N LEU A 171 -39.79 -0.81 11.27
CA LEU A 171 -38.89 -0.30 10.22
C LEU A 171 -37.60 0.37 10.79
N PRO A 172 -37.62 1.14 11.90
CA PRO A 172 -36.39 1.67 12.52
C PRO A 172 -35.48 0.60 13.12
N ARG A 173 -36.01 -0.61 13.36
CA ARG A 173 -35.34 -1.75 14.01
C ARG A 173 -34.96 -2.85 12.99
N CYS A 174 -35.05 -2.53 11.70
CA CYS A 174 -34.80 -3.46 10.60
C CYS A 174 -33.29 -3.67 10.33
N GLN A 175 -32.95 -4.71 9.58
CA GLN A 175 -31.61 -4.89 9.00
C GLN A 175 -31.39 -3.83 7.91
N LYS A 176 -30.78 -2.70 8.30
CA LYS A 176 -30.67 -1.48 7.48
C LYS A 176 -29.86 -1.70 6.19
N HIS A 177 -28.90 -2.61 6.15
CA HIS A 177 -28.09 -2.83 4.96
C HIS A 177 -28.73 -3.82 3.97
N GLN A 178 -29.87 -4.45 4.27
CA GLN A 178 -30.69 -5.11 3.25
C GLN A 178 -31.25 -4.12 2.21
N PHE A 179 -31.33 -2.83 2.54
CA PHE A 179 -31.90 -1.76 1.69
C PHE A 179 -33.38 -1.93 1.30
N ALA A 180 -34.06 -2.91 1.88
CA ALA A 180 -35.48 -3.15 1.70
C ALA A 180 -36.08 -3.94 2.88
N ALA A 181 -37.38 -3.77 3.11
CA ALA A 181 -38.18 -4.51 4.06
C ALA A 181 -39.62 -4.64 3.57
N PHE A 182 -40.21 -5.82 3.66
CA PHE A 182 -41.65 -5.98 3.44
C PHE A 182 -42.41 -5.66 4.73
N ILE A 183 -43.58 -5.05 4.58
CA ILE A 183 -44.46 -4.60 5.67
C ILE A 183 -45.76 -5.40 5.57
N ALA A 184 -46.01 -6.28 6.54
CA ALA A 184 -47.05 -7.30 6.46
C ALA A 184 -48.48 -6.76 6.60
N ASP A 185 -48.73 -5.90 7.61
CA ASP A 185 -50.06 -5.31 7.90
C ASP A 185 -50.66 -4.54 6.69
N ARG A 186 -49.83 -3.80 5.96
CA ARG A 186 -50.21 -2.98 4.80
C ARG A 186 -49.99 -3.67 3.45
N GLY A 187 -49.29 -4.82 3.44
CA GLY A 187 -48.96 -5.58 2.23
C GLY A 187 -48.11 -4.79 1.23
N LEU A 188 -47.08 -4.06 1.69
CA LEU A 188 -46.22 -3.23 0.84
C LEU A 188 -44.74 -3.54 1.05
N LEU A 189 -43.90 -3.11 0.10
CA LEU A 189 -42.45 -3.17 0.19
C LEU A 189 -41.92 -1.76 0.44
N VAL A 190 -41.12 -1.56 1.48
CA VAL A 190 -40.31 -0.34 1.65
C VAL A 190 -38.93 -0.59 1.08
N VAL A 191 -38.44 0.33 0.25
CA VAL A 191 -37.09 0.31 -0.32
C VAL A 191 -36.39 1.61 0.07
N TRP A 192 -35.10 1.55 0.38
CA TRP A 192 -34.26 2.73 0.63
C TRP A 192 -32.90 2.61 -0.06
N ASP A 193 -32.22 3.73 -0.19
CA ASP A 193 -30.85 3.77 -0.72
C ASP A 193 -30.07 4.95 -0.10
N ASP A 194 -28.76 4.96 -0.30
CA ASP A 194 -27.92 6.11 -0.01
C ASP A 194 -27.97 7.14 -1.17
N GLU A 195 -28.28 6.69 -2.39
CA GLU A 195 -28.35 7.53 -3.59
C GLU A 195 -29.76 7.52 -4.23
N PRO A 196 -30.43 8.69 -4.35
CA PRO A 196 -31.76 8.85 -4.97
C PRO A 196 -31.94 8.18 -6.34
N ARG A 197 -30.88 8.06 -7.13
CA ARG A 197 -30.92 7.45 -8.47
C ARG A 197 -31.02 5.93 -8.45
N HIS A 198 -30.47 5.26 -7.44
CA HIS A 198 -30.46 3.80 -7.36
C HIS A 198 -31.76 3.20 -6.81
N LEU A 199 -32.58 4.01 -6.14
CA LEU A 199 -33.84 3.61 -5.50
C LEU A 199 -34.81 2.92 -6.47
N LEU A 200 -35.03 3.52 -7.65
CA LEU A 200 -35.92 2.98 -8.69
C LEU A 200 -35.38 1.67 -9.28
N ASP A 201 -34.07 1.58 -9.48
CA ASP A 201 -33.42 0.37 -9.97
C ASP A 201 -33.47 -0.77 -8.94
N ARG A 202 -33.32 -0.45 -7.65
CA ARG A 202 -33.41 -1.40 -6.54
C ARG A 202 -34.81 -1.98 -6.41
N ALA A 203 -35.83 -1.11 -6.40
CA ALA A 203 -37.23 -1.52 -6.37
C ALA A 203 -37.57 -2.46 -7.55
N HIS A 204 -37.17 -2.09 -8.78
CA HIS A 204 -37.41 -2.92 -9.96
C HIS A 204 -36.66 -4.27 -9.93
N LYS A 205 -35.42 -4.32 -9.41
CA LYS A 205 -34.67 -5.57 -9.24
C LYS A 205 -35.34 -6.52 -8.24
N ILE A 206 -35.88 -6.00 -7.14
CA ILE A 206 -36.63 -6.81 -6.16
C ILE A 206 -37.92 -7.33 -6.79
N GLU A 207 -38.73 -6.47 -7.40
CA GLU A 207 -39.97 -6.87 -8.08
C GLU A 207 -39.73 -7.95 -9.16
N LYS A 208 -38.70 -7.76 -10.00
CA LYS A 208 -38.30 -8.74 -11.02
C LYS A 208 -37.86 -10.08 -10.41
N SER A 209 -37.12 -10.06 -9.30
CA SER A 209 -36.71 -11.29 -8.61
C SER A 209 -37.88 -12.03 -7.94
N LEU A 210 -38.96 -11.33 -7.56
CA LEU A 210 -40.19 -11.97 -7.08
C LEU A 210 -40.98 -12.60 -8.23
N MET A 211 -41.13 -11.88 -9.35
CA MET A 211 -41.80 -12.41 -10.54
C MET A 211 -41.09 -13.65 -11.10
N GLU A 212 -39.75 -13.62 -11.19
CA GLU A 212 -38.96 -14.77 -11.63
C GLU A 212 -39.13 -16.00 -10.72
N MET A 213 -39.21 -15.81 -9.40
CA MET A 213 -39.48 -16.92 -8.47
C MET A 213 -40.85 -17.55 -8.71
N ILE A 214 -41.90 -16.73 -8.89
CA ILE A 214 -43.26 -17.21 -9.15
C ILE A 214 -43.36 -18.00 -10.47
N TRP A 215 -42.56 -17.64 -11.49
CA TRP A 215 -42.54 -18.36 -12.77
C TRP A 215 -41.61 -19.58 -12.78
N GLU A 216 -40.56 -19.61 -11.95
CA GLU A 216 -39.66 -20.76 -11.84
C GLU A 216 -40.29 -21.92 -11.04
N ASP A 217 -41.23 -21.65 -10.12
CA ASP A 217 -42.03 -22.68 -9.44
C ASP A 217 -43.07 -23.37 -10.36
N GLU A 218 -43.35 -22.87 -11.57
CA GLU A 218 -44.30 -23.47 -12.54
C GLU A 218 -43.66 -24.31 -13.67
N PHE A 219 -42.32 -24.38 -13.76
CA PHE A 219 -41.63 -25.12 -14.84
C PHE A 219 -40.61 -26.15 -14.31
N ASP A 220 -40.77 -27.39 -14.79
CA ASP A 220 -39.91 -28.55 -14.48
C ASP A 220 -38.44 -28.30 -14.89
N PRO A 221 -37.42 -28.74 -14.12
CA PRO A 221 -36.11 -28.09 -14.10
C PRO A 221 -35.13 -28.63 -15.16
N ASP A 222 -35.40 -28.36 -16.44
CA ASP A 222 -34.42 -28.55 -17.53
C ASP A 222 -34.41 -27.38 -18.53
N ASP A 223 -33.21 -27.07 -19.03
CA ASP A 223 -32.88 -26.08 -20.08
C ASP A 223 -33.40 -24.62 -19.96
N LYS A 224 -32.59 -23.79 -19.25
CA LYS A 224 -31.88 -22.65 -19.88
C LYS A 224 -30.76 -22.06 -19.01
N LYS A 225 -29.53 -22.05 -19.54
CA LYS A 225 -28.41 -21.25 -19.02
C LYS A 225 -28.06 -20.12 -19.98
N GLU A 226 -28.31 -18.87 -19.58
CA GLU A 226 -27.64 -17.70 -20.17
C GLU A 226 -27.24 -16.67 -19.10
N GLY A 227 -26.02 -16.14 -19.23
CA GLY A 227 -25.84 -14.69 -19.10
C GLY A 227 -25.62 -14.04 -17.73
N SER A 228 -25.18 -14.73 -16.67
CA SER A 228 -24.68 -14.03 -15.46
C SER A 228 -23.46 -14.68 -14.80
N VAL A 229 -22.78 -13.92 -13.93
CA VAL A 229 -21.39 -14.11 -13.47
C VAL A 229 -21.09 -15.54 -13.01
N ALA A 230 -20.09 -16.17 -13.63
CA ALA A 230 -19.71 -17.55 -13.36
C ALA A 230 -19.12 -17.75 -11.95
N VAL A 231 -19.95 -18.22 -11.02
CA VAL A 231 -19.49 -18.92 -9.82
C VAL A 231 -19.11 -20.34 -10.25
N ASN A 232 -17.81 -20.63 -10.31
CA ASN A 232 -17.31 -21.97 -10.67
C ASN A 232 -17.45 -22.94 -9.48
N GLU A 233 -18.66 -23.48 -9.29
CA GLU A 233 -18.90 -24.64 -8.41
C GLU A 233 -18.35 -25.93 -9.05
N VAL A 234 -17.03 -26.08 -9.03
CA VAL A 234 -16.36 -27.33 -9.41
C VAL A 234 -16.31 -28.25 -8.18
N GLY A 235 -17.44 -28.91 -7.91
CA GLY A 235 -17.62 -29.77 -6.72
C GLY A 235 -18.78 -30.77 -6.78
N MET A 236 -19.31 -31.08 -7.97
CA MET A 236 -20.46 -31.99 -8.14
C MET A 236 -20.06 -33.48 -7.97
N SER A 237 -19.85 -33.91 -6.72
CA SER A 237 -19.83 -35.34 -6.36
C SER A 237 -20.07 -35.56 -4.86
N ASP A 238 -21.24 -35.15 -4.35
CA ASP A 238 -21.82 -35.66 -3.07
C ASP A 238 -23.31 -35.23 -2.90
N VAL A 239 -24.11 -35.31 -3.97
CA VAL A 239 -25.58 -35.01 -3.93
C VAL A 239 -26.38 -36.21 -3.40
N SER A 240 -25.79 -36.97 -2.48
CA SER A 240 -26.36 -38.17 -1.86
C SER A 240 -26.28 -38.16 -0.33
N ASP A 241 -25.88 -37.04 0.28
CA ASP A 241 -25.98 -36.83 1.72
C ASP A 241 -26.89 -35.64 2.07
N SER A 242 -28.18 -35.83 1.79
CA SER A 242 -29.28 -35.08 2.41
C SER A 242 -29.76 -35.73 3.71
N GLY A 243 -28.99 -36.65 4.31
CA GLY A 243 -29.43 -37.54 5.39
C GLY A 243 -28.65 -37.45 6.71
N MET A 244 -27.39 -37.02 6.71
CA MET A 244 -26.51 -36.97 7.90
C MET A 244 -26.04 -35.55 8.24
N ALA A 245 -27.00 -34.64 8.43
CA ALA A 245 -26.75 -33.23 8.76
C ALA A 245 -27.02 -32.84 10.22
N GLU A 246 -27.22 -33.81 11.14
CA GLU A 246 -27.38 -33.53 12.58
C GLU A 246 -26.05 -33.40 13.35
N GLU A 247 -24.92 -33.87 12.80
CA GLU A 247 -23.60 -33.68 13.40
C GLU A 247 -22.82 -32.53 12.76
N GLY A 248 -22.20 -31.68 13.59
CA GLY A 248 -21.56 -30.44 13.14
C GLY A 248 -20.37 -30.68 12.20
N TYR A 249 -20.44 -30.13 11.00
CA TYR A 249 -19.41 -30.29 9.96
C TYR A 249 -18.05 -29.75 10.41
N GLN A 250 -17.15 -30.66 10.76
CA GLN A 250 -15.73 -30.35 10.97
C GLN A 250 -14.99 -30.47 9.64
N GLU A 251 -14.26 -29.43 9.23
CA GLU A 251 -13.45 -29.49 7.99
C GLU A 251 -12.38 -30.59 8.11
N PRO A 252 -12.26 -31.48 7.11
CA PRO A 252 -11.26 -32.54 7.13
C PRO A 252 -9.85 -31.95 7.27
N LYS A 253 -9.09 -32.49 8.23
CA LYS A 253 -7.78 -31.98 8.66
C LYS A 253 -6.86 -31.65 7.47
N ARG A 254 -6.75 -30.36 7.14
CA ARG A 254 -6.02 -29.89 5.95
C ARG A 254 -4.57 -30.37 5.92
N ASN A 255 -4.14 -30.82 4.75
CA ASN A 255 -2.80 -31.36 4.55
C ASN A 255 -1.70 -30.30 4.72
N ILE A 256 -0.54 -30.75 5.20
CA ILE A 256 0.69 -29.95 5.24
C ILE A 256 1.50 -30.30 3.98
N VAL A 257 1.71 -29.31 3.11
CA VAL A 257 2.56 -29.44 1.93
C VAL A 257 4.02 -29.21 2.36
N LEU A 258 4.95 -30.00 1.81
CA LEU A 258 6.37 -29.96 2.19
C LEU A 258 7.28 -29.49 1.06
N TYR A 259 6.75 -29.03 -0.08
CA TYR A 259 7.57 -28.55 -1.20
C TYR A 259 8.48 -27.40 -0.78
N GLN A 260 7.99 -26.42 -0.01
CA GLN A 260 8.83 -25.34 0.51
C GLN A 260 9.98 -25.87 1.38
N SER A 261 9.80 -26.97 2.12
CA SER A 261 10.88 -27.61 2.88
C SER A 261 11.99 -28.14 1.96
N VAL A 262 11.63 -28.72 0.82
CA VAL A 262 12.57 -29.21 -0.19
C VAL A 262 13.25 -28.04 -0.92
N LEU A 263 12.52 -26.97 -1.23
CA LEU A 263 13.08 -25.77 -1.86
C LEU A 263 14.07 -25.07 -0.93
N SER A 264 13.72 -24.81 0.33
CA SER A 264 14.66 -24.24 1.31
C SER A 264 15.89 -25.14 1.53
N ALA A 265 15.73 -26.47 1.54
CA ALA A 265 16.86 -27.39 1.64
C ALA A 265 17.80 -27.30 0.41
N ALA A 266 17.24 -27.21 -0.80
CA ALA A 266 18.01 -27.00 -2.03
C ALA A 266 18.69 -25.62 -2.07
N THR A 267 18.04 -24.57 -1.58
CA THR A 267 18.63 -23.23 -1.43
C THR A 267 19.80 -23.23 -0.46
N LEU A 268 19.67 -23.89 0.70
CA LEU A 268 20.76 -24.01 1.67
C LEU A 268 21.92 -24.83 1.09
N LEU A 269 21.63 -25.97 0.45
CA LEU A 269 22.64 -26.78 -0.24
C LEU A 269 23.41 -25.97 -1.29
N LEU A 270 22.70 -25.22 -2.15
CA LEU A 270 23.30 -24.35 -3.16
C LEU A 270 24.16 -23.25 -2.53
N THR A 271 23.68 -22.64 -1.42
CA THR A 271 24.42 -21.62 -0.66
C THR A 271 25.73 -22.18 -0.08
N PHE A 272 25.67 -23.34 0.57
CA PHE A 272 26.84 -24.01 1.15
C PHE A 272 27.84 -24.47 0.08
N LEU A 273 27.37 -25.01 -1.05
CA LEU A 273 28.23 -25.42 -2.17
C LEU A 273 28.91 -24.21 -2.84
N ALA A 274 28.17 -23.12 -3.07
CA ALA A 274 28.71 -21.91 -3.69
C ALA A 274 29.81 -21.29 -2.82
N ILE A 275 29.54 -21.05 -1.53
CA ILE A 275 30.53 -20.47 -0.61
C ILE A 275 31.67 -21.45 -0.36
N GLY A 276 31.37 -22.74 -0.15
CA GLY A 276 32.37 -23.80 0.00
C GLY A 276 33.36 -23.87 -1.17
N SER A 277 32.90 -23.68 -2.41
CA SER A 277 33.77 -23.64 -3.60
C SER A 277 34.80 -22.50 -3.57
N GLY A 278 34.47 -21.36 -2.94
CA GLY A 278 35.42 -20.28 -2.68
C GLY A 278 36.46 -20.67 -1.63
N PHE A 279 36.02 -21.34 -0.56
CA PHE A 279 36.92 -21.82 0.51
C PHE A 279 37.85 -22.96 0.08
N VAL A 280 37.55 -23.72 -0.99
CA VAL A 280 38.51 -24.67 -1.57
C VAL A 280 39.79 -23.97 -2.02
N LYS A 281 39.70 -22.78 -2.64
CA LYS A 281 40.88 -21.99 -3.01
C LYS A 281 41.68 -21.54 -1.79
N VAL A 282 40.98 -20.98 -0.80
CA VAL A 282 41.59 -20.53 0.47
C VAL A 282 42.34 -21.68 1.16
N ALA A 283 41.77 -22.88 1.18
CA ALA A 283 42.41 -24.07 1.74
C ALA A 283 43.67 -24.49 0.94
N VAL A 284 43.62 -24.45 -0.40
CA VAL A 284 44.78 -24.74 -1.26
C VAL A 284 45.90 -23.71 -1.06
N GLU A 285 45.58 -22.42 -1.01
CA GLU A 285 46.59 -21.38 -0.79
C GLU A 285 47.21 -21.43 0.60
N THR A 286 46.41 -21.57 1.66
CA THR A 286 46.90 -21.76 3.03
C THR A 286 47.72 -23.05 3.18
N PHE A 287 47.47 -24.08 2.36
CA PHE A 287 48.33 -25.28 2.32
C PHE A 287 49.67 -25.01 1.62
N ILE A 288 49.71 -24.16 0.58
CA ILE A 288 50.91 -23.83 -0.19
C ILE A 288 51.85 -22.85 0.55
N ASP A 289 51.32 -21.79 1.16
CA ASP A 289 52.12 -20.74 1.79
C ASP A 289 52.15 -20.78 3.34
N HIS A 290 51.39 -21.70 3.94
CA HIS A 290 51.23 -21.88 5.39
C HIS A 290 50.70 -20.62 6.14
N SER A 291 50.14 -19.65 5.41
CA SER A 291 49.63 -18.39 5.97
C SER A 291 48.17 -18.53 6.38
N TYR A 292 47.96 -18.85 7.65
CA TYR A 292 46.64 -19.03 8.28
C TYR A 292 45.80 -17.75 8.36
N ILE A 293 46.33 -16.57 7.99
CA ILE A 293 45.60 -15.29 8.07
C ILE A 293 44.31 -15.28 7.22
N ARG A 294 44.28 -16.03 6.11
CA ARG A 294 43.08 -16.17 5.26
C ARG A 294 41.89 -16.79 5.98
N LEU A 295 42.11 -17.56 7.05
CA LEU A 295 41.02 -18.13 7.86
C LEU A 295 40.16 -17.04 8.52
N ALA A 296 40.63 -15.78 8.58
CA ALA A 296 39.80 -14.64 8.98
C ALA A 296 38.56 -14.45 8.10
N PHE A 297 38.55 -14.90 6.83
CA PHE A 297 37.36 -14.85 5.98
C PHE A 297 36.17 -15.64 6.55
N ILE A 298 36.40 -16.64 7.41
CA ILE A 298 35.34 -17.40 8.10
C ILE A 298 34.42 -16.47 8.92
N LEU A 299 34.94 -15.36 9.45
CA LEU A 299 34.16 -14.37 10.21
C LEU A 299 33.10 -13.65 9.34
N VAL A 300 33.32 -13.60 8.02
CA VAL A 300 32.41 -12.93 7.07
C VAL A 300 31.37 -13.90 6.50
N VAL A 301 31.62 -15.22 6.56
CA VAL A 301 30.72 -16.25 6.00
C VAL A 301 29.26 -16.13 6.48
N PRO A 302 28.94 -15.90 7.77
CA PRO A 302 27.54 -15.76 8.19
C PRO A 302 26.82 -14.57 7.53
N LEU A 303 27.54 -13.46 7.30
CA LEU A 303 27.01 -12.28 6.60
C LEU A 303 26.87 -12.54 5.10
N GLN A 304 27.88 -13.16 4.48
CA GLN A 304 27.84 -13.54 3.06
C GLN A 304 26.71 -14.53 2.77
N MET A 305 26.52 -15.54 3.63
CA MET A 305 25.39 -16.47 3.57
C MET A 305 24.06 -15.73 3.63
N TRP A 306 23.89 -14.81 4.59
CA TRP A 306 22.63 -14.11 4.79
C TRP A 306 22.28 -13.15 3.64
N LEU A 307 23.23 -12.36 3.17
CA LEU A 307 23.06 -11.47 2.02
C LEU A 307 22.84 -12.25 0.71
N GLY A 308 23.48 -13.41 0.55
CA GLY A 308 23.32 -14.28 -0.62
C GLY A 308 22.08 -15.17 -0.59
N LEU A 309 21.45 -15.38 0.58
CA LEU A 309 20.38 -16.38 0.75
C LEU A 309 19.19 -16.11 -0.17
N PHE A 310 18.80 -14.84 -0.34
CA PHE A 310 17.71 -14.47 -1.26
C PHE A 310 18.03 -14.78 -2.72
N PHE A 311 19.25 -14.51 -3.18
CA PHE A 311 19.69 -14.84 -4.54
C PHE A 311 19.58 -16.34 -4.80
N PHE A 312 20.11 -17.18 -3.91
CA PHE A 312 20.01 -18.64 -4.04
C PHE A 312 18.56 -19.15 -3.89
N GLN A 313 17.72 -18.46 -3.11
CA GLN A 313 16.28 -18.76 -3.04
C GLN A 313 15.57 -18.41 -4.35
N SER A 314 15.88 -17.29 -4.99
CA SER A 314 15.35 -16.93 -6.30
C SER A 314 15.78 -17.92 -7.39
N VAL A 315 17.03 -18.36 -7.42
CA VAL A 315 17.49 -19.41 -8.36
C VAL A 315 16.62 -20.68 -8.25
N VAL A 316 16.49 -21.20 -7.03
CA VAL A 316 15.74 -22.44 -6.76
C VAL A 316 14.24 -22.27 -7.04
N ASN A 317 13.64 -21.17 -6.60
CA ASN A 317 12.20 -20.92 -6.79
C ASN A 317 11.87 -20.67 -8.27
N ASN A 318 12.71 -19.98 -9.03
CA ASN A 318 12.47 -19.75 -10.46
C ASN A 318 12.53 -21.08 -11.25
N VAL A 319 13.46 -21.99 -10.91
CA VAL A 319 13.48 -23.34 -11.47
C VAL A 319 12.23 -24.13 -11.05
N ALA A 320 11.78 -24.03 -9.80
CA ALA A 320 10.56 -24.68 -9.33
C ALA A 320 9.29 -24.15 -10.03
N GLN A 321 9.23 -22.87 -10.39
CA GLN A 321 8.14 -22.29 -11.18
C GLN A 321 8.13 -22.79 -12.64
N LEU A 322 9.32 -23.02 -13.23
CA LEU A 322 9.46 -23.57 -14.57
C LEU A 322 9.00 -25.03 -14.66
N ILE A 323 9.54 -25.91 -13.82
CA ILE A 323 9.38 -27.38 -13.96
C ILE A 323 8.72 -28.08 -12.77
N GLY A 324 8.60 -27.43 -11.61
CA GLY A 324 8.01 -28.01 -10.41
C GLY A 324 6.47 -28.14 -10.46
N PRO A 325 5.86 -28.85 -9.50
CA PRO A 325 4.40 -29.00 -9.41
C PRO A 325 3.70 -27.67 -9.12
N ILE A 326 2.45 -27.55 -9.57
CA ILE A 326 1.59 -26.36 -9.32
C ILE A 326 0.16 -26.71 -8.89
N SER A 327 -0.24 -27.98 -8.85
CA SER A 327 -1.61 -28.40 -8.49
C SER A 327 -2.01 -27.96 -7.07
N GLN A 328 -1.05 -27.83 -6.16
CA GLN A 328 -1.23 -27.32 -4.80
C GLN A 328 -1.80 -25.89 -4.73
N ILE A 329 -1.72 -25.10 -5.81
CA ILE A 329 -2.34 -23.76 -5.90
C ILE A 329 -3.88 -23.84 -6.05
N ASN A 330 -4.40 -25.00 -6.48
CA ASN A 330 -5.82 -25.28 -6.68
C ASN A 330 -6.41 -26.16 -5.56
N HIS A 331 -5.72 -26.27 -4.41
CA HIS A 331 -6.12 -27.11 -3.28
C HIS A 331 -5.98 -26.35 -1.95
N ASN A 332 -6.72 -26.79 -0.92
CA ASN A 332 -6.64 -26.21 0.42
C ASN A 332 -5.61 -26.96 1.28
N THR A 333 -4.71 -26.19 1.91
CA THR A 333 -3.62 -26.69 2.76
C THR A 333 -3.71 -26.02 4.14
N LYS A 334 -2.84 -26.40 5.09
CA LYS A 334 -2.80 -25.76 6.42
C LYS A 334 -2.73 -24.22 6.35
N PHE A 335 -1.87 -23.68 5.48
CA PHE A 335 -1.54 -22.25 5.39
C PHE A 335 -2.16 -21.55 4.16
N TYR A 336 -2.86 -22.26 3.28
CA TYR A 336 -3.36 -21.75 2.01
C TYR A 336 -4.79 -22.22 1.69
N SER A 337 -5.60 -21.32 1.12
CA SER A 337 -6.95 -21.60 0.62
C SER A 337 -7.08 -21.17 -0.85
N GLY A 338 -6.87 -22.12 -1.76
CA GLY A 338 -7.11 -21.92 -3.20
C GLY A 338 -8.57 -22.11 -3.60
N LEU A 339 -9.33 -22.90 -2.83
CA LEU A 339 -10.75 -23.19 -3.03
C LEU A 339 -11.59 -22.51 -1.94
N ARG A 340 -12.79 -22.07 -2.30
CA ARG A 340 -13.76 -21.50 -1.35
C ARG A 340 -14.13 -22.53 -0.27
N PRO A 341 -14.37 -22.11 0.98
CA PRO A 341 -14.89 -23.00 2.01
C PRO A 341 -16.32 -23.42 1.69
N LYS A 342 -16.75 -24.57 2.25
CA LYS A 342 -18.18 -24.87 2.39
C LYS A 342 -18.81 -23.72 3.21
N ARG A 343 -19.95 -23.19 2.79
CA ARG A 343 -20.62 -22.08 3.51
C ARG A 343 -21.42 -22.61 4.70
N LEU A 344 -21.39 -21.87 5.81
CA LEU A 344 -22.22 -22.13 6.98
C LEU A 344 -23.71 -22.00 6.62
N ARG A 345 -24.54 -22.84 7.24
CA ARG A 345 -26.00 -22.79 7.11
C ARG A 345 -26.61 -22.05 8.31
N ARG A 346 -27.27 -20.93 8.05
CA ARG A 346 -28.03 -20.10 9.02
C ARG A 346 -29.00 -20.90 9.90
N GLU A 347 -29.46 -22.05 9.42
CA GLU A 347 -30.42 -22.93 10.09
C GLU A 347 -29.81 -23.87 11.14
N VAL A 348 -28.49 -24.11 11.08
CA VAL A 348 -27.76 -24.98 12.03
C VAL A 348 -27.18 -24.16 13.19
N GLY A 349 -26.91 -22.87 12.95
CA GLY A 349 -26.49 -21.91 13.95
C GLY A 349 -26.55 -20.49 13.39
N GLY A 350 -26.68 -19.50 14.29
CA GLY A 350 -26.60 -18.09 13.90
C GLY A 350 -25.25 -17.76 13.26
N LEU A 351 -25.26 -16.90 12.25
CA LEU A 351 -24.02 -16.46 11.60
C LEU A 351 -23.31 -15.39 12.47
N PRO A 352 -21.98 -15.49 12.67
CA PRO A 352 -21.21 -14.59 13.56
C PRO A 352 -21.33 -13.09 13.23
N HIS A 353 -21.06 -12.23 14.22
CA HIS A 353 -20.97 -10.78 14.00
C HIS A 353 -19.60 -10.40 13.44
N LEU A 354 -19.60 -9.56 12.39
CA LEU A 354 -18.36 -9.11 11.73
C LEU A 354 -18.22 -7.58 11.79
N THR A 355 -17.16 -7.10 12.44
CA THR A 355 -16.83 -5.67 12.49
C THR A 355 -15.83 -5.30 11.39
N ILE A 356 -16.17 -4.35 10.55
CA ILE A 356 -15.23 -3.80 9.56
C ILE A 356 -14.46 -2.66 10.22
N GLN A 357 -13.21 -2.93 10.60
CA GLN A 357 -12.32 -1.93 11.21
C GLN A 357 -11.57 -1.16 10.11
N MET A 358 -11.71 0.16 10.10
CA MET A 358 -11.06 1.04 9.12
C MET A 358 -10.35 2.21 9.81
N PRO A 359 -9.03 2.15 10.05
CA PRO A 359 -8.26 3.31 10.46
C PRO A 359 -8.21 4.37 9.34
N VAL A 360 -8.44 5.63 9.72
CA VAL A 360 -8.44 6.83 8.87
C VAL A 360 -7.51 7.88 9.49
N TYR A 361 -6.90 8.70 8.65
CA TYR A 361 -6.12 9.87 9.04
C TYR A 361 -6.52 11.06 8.15
N LYS A 362 -5.74 11.40 7.12
CA LYS A 362 -5.90 12.64 6.33
C LYS A 362 -6.44 12.44 4.91
N GLU A 363 -7.05 11.29 4.66
CA GLU A 363 -7.59 10.93 3.35
C GLU A 363 -8.91 11.66 3.05
N GLY A 364 -9.14 12.06 1.79
CA GLY A 364 -10.33 12.82 1.42
C GLY A 364 -11.62 12.03 1.56
N LEU A 365 -12.67 12.70 2.03
CA LEU A 365 -13.99 12.09 2.27
C LEU A 365 -14.58 11.51 0.99
N THR A 366 -14.79 12.32 -0.05
CA THR A 366 -15.40 11.89 -1.32
C THR A 366 -14.48 11.03 -2.19
N ALA A 367 -13.17 11.31 -2.20
CA ALA A 367 -12.22 10.61 -3.08
C ALA A 367 -11.85 9.21 -2.57
N VAL A 368 -11.73 9.04 -1.25
CA VAL A 368 -11.17 7.83 -0.63
C VAL A 368 -12.20 7.14 0.26
N ILE A 369 -12.72 7.82 1.28
CA ILE A 369 -13.54 7.20 2.34
C ILE A 369 -14.92 6.75 1.81
N GLU A 370 -15.66 7.63 1.14
CA GLU A 370 -17.01 7.38 0.63
C GLU A 370 -17.08 6.16 -0.32
N PRO A 371 -16.27 6.04 -1.39
CA PRO A 371 -16.31 4.87 -2.27
C PRO A 371 -15.80 3.58 -1.60
N THR A 372 -14.99 3.67 -0.54
CA THR A 372 -14.65 2.52 0.32
C THR A 372 -15.87 2.07 1.13
N ILE A 373 -16.57 2.99 1.81
CA ILE A 373 -17.82 2.72 2.53
C ILE A 373 -18.91 2.15 1.60
N ARG A 374 -19.07 2.69 0.39
CA ARG A 374 -20.01 2.17 -0.63
C ARG A 374 -19.69 0.70 -0.99
N SER A 375 -18.40 0.34 -1.12
CA SER A 375 -17.96 -1.04 -1.35
C SER A 375 -18.26 -1.96 -0.17
N ILE A 376 -18.09 -1.47 1.06
CA ILE A 376 -18.32 -2.24 2.30
C ILE A 376 -19.81 -2.46 2.53
N LYS A 377 -20.65 -1.42 2.39
CA LYS A 377 -22.11 -1.52 2.50
C LYS A 377 -22.69 -2.56 1.55
N ALA A 378 -22.15 -2.69 0.34
CA ALA A 378 -22.55 -3.74 -0.61
C ALA A 378 -22.19 -5.16 -0.12
N ALA A 379 -21.08 -5.34 0.61
CA ALA A 379 -20.71 -6.63 1.21
C ALA A 379 -21.52 -6.94 2.48
N ILE A 380 -21.80 -5.95 3.33
CA ILE A 380 -22.71 -6.10 4.48
C ILE A 380 -24.11 -6.49 4.01
N SER A 381 -24.62 -5.83 2.95
CA SER A 381 -25.95 -6.09 2.38
C SER A 381 -26.17 -7.56 2.04
N THR A 382 -25.21 -8.16 1.33
CA THR A 382 -25.23 -9.60 1.01
C THR A 382 -25.21 -10.47 2.28
N TYR A 383 -24.40 -10.10 3.27
CA TYR A 383 -24.24 -10.88 4.50
C TYR A 383 -25.49 -10.80 5.41
N GLU A 384 -26.15 -9.65 5.52
CA GLU A 384 -27.45 -9.51 6.19
C GLU A 384 -28.55 -10.34 5.50
N MET A 385 -28.62 -10.29 4.17
CA MET A 385 -29.55 -11.14 3.40
C MET A 385 -29.23 -12.64 3.54
N GLN A 386 -27.98 -13.03 3.78
CA GLN A 386 -27.59 -14.40 4.14
C GLN A 386 -27.94 -14.75 5.61
N GLY A 387 -28.17 -13.76 6.45
CA GLY A 387 -28.57 -13.90 7.86
C GLY A 387 -27.46 -13.64 8.89
N GLY A 388 -26.32 -13.09 8.46
CA GLY A 388 -25.30 -12.54 9.35
C GLY A 388 -25.66 -11.14 9.82
N THR A 389 -24.76 -10.54 10.59
CA THR A 389 -24.84 -9.13 11.02
C THR A 389 -23.43 -8.53 11.03
N ALA A 390 -23.32 -7.22 10.78
CA ALA A 390 -22.04 -6.53 10.76
C ALA A 390 -22.17 -5.05 11.13
N ASN A 391 -21.09 -4.43 11.59
CA ASN A 391 -20.97 -2.99 11.81
C ASN A 391 -19.68 -2.43 11.17
N ILE A 392 -19.67 -1.12 10.89
CA ILE A 392 -18.47 -0.41 10.44
C ILE A 392 -17.91 0.40 11.62
N PHE A 393 -16.65 0.18 11.95
CA PHE A 393 -15.94 0.89 13.01
C PHE A 393 -14.73 1.65 12.44
N VAL A 394 -14.85 2.98 12.37
CA VAL A 394 -13.78 3.86 11.89
C VAL A 394 -12.92 4.34 13.06
N ASN A 395 -11.60 4.27 12.89
CA ASN A 395 -10.67 4.85 13.86
C ASN A 395 -10.09 6.11 13.21
N ASP A 396 -10.73 7.27 13.39
CA ASP A 396 -10.35 8.50 12.69
C ASP A 396 -9.34 9.32 13.51
N ASP A 397 -8.06 9.14 13.20
CA ASP A 397 -6.98 9.89 13.82
C ASP A 397 -6.86 11.34 13.28
N GLY A 398 -7.55 11.64 12.18
CA GLY A 398 -7.55 12.93 11.51
C GLY A 398 -8.69 13.86 11.88
N MET A 399 -9.80 13.36 12.44
CA MET A 399 -11.00 14.15 12.79
C MET A 399 -10.68 15.42 13.61
N GLN A 400 -9.79 15.32 14.60
CA GLN A 400 -9.34 16.45 15.42
C GLN A 400 -8.15 17.23 14.82
N LEU A 401 -7.66 16.89 13.62
CA LEU A 401 -6.48 17.48 12.95
C LEU A 401 -6.76 18.16 11.61
N ILE A 402 -7.90 17.89 11.00
CA ILE A 402 -8.39 18.56 9.78
C ILE A 402 -9.13 19.85 10.15
N ASN A 403 -9.62 20.60 9.15
CA ASN A 403 -10.38 21.83 9.43
C ASN A 403 -11.75 21.48 10.03
N GLU A 404 -12.36 22.41 10.76
CA GLU A 404 -13.67 22.17 11.40
C GLU A 404 -14.80 21.89 10.39
N ASP A 405 -14.69 22.41 9.17
CA ASP A 405 -15.62 22.13 8.07
C ASP A 405 -15.46 20.69 7.55
N ASP A 406 -14.22 20.23 7.34
CA ASP A 406 -13.93 18.86 6.91
C ASP A 406 -14.30 17.84 8.00
N ALA A 407 -14.06 18.18 9.28
CA ALA A 407 -14.43 17.37 10.43
C ALA A 407 -15.95 17.24 10.57
N ARG A 408 -16.70 18.33 10.41
CA ARG A 408 -18.17 18.29 10.38
C ARG A 408 -18.69 17.45 9.22
N ALA A 409 -18.16 17.65 8.01
CA ALA A 409 -18.53 16.85 6.84
C ALA A 409 -18.28 15.34 7.04
N ARG A 410 -17.17 14.95 7.70
CA ARG A 410 -16.94 13.55 8.08
C ARG A 410 -17.94 13.05 9.13
N GLN A 411 -18.24 13.84 10.17
CA GLN A 411 -19.19 13.46 11.22
C GLN A 411 -20.62 13.29 10.69
N ASP A 412 -21.10 14.24 9.89
CA ASP A 412 -22.42 14.17 9.27
C ASP A 412 -22.51 12.98 8.28
N PHE A 413 -21.43 12.68 7.55
CA PHE A 413 -21.36 11.47 6.73
C PHE A 413 -21.36 10.18 7.57
N TYR A 414 -20.67 10.14 8.71
CA TYR A 414 -20.69 8.96 9.59
C TYR A 414 -22.07 8.76 10.25
N ASP A 415 -22.76 9.84 10.64
CA ASP A 415 -24.18 9.82 11.09
C ASP A 415 -25.10 9.24 9.99
N GLU A 416 -25.05 9.81 8.78
CA GLU A 416 -25.88 9.36 7.64
C GLU A 416 -25.66 7.89 7.26
N ASN A 417 -24.46 7.37 7.51
CA ASN A 417 -24.08 6.00 7.17
C ASN A 417 -24.21 5.00 8.33
N ASN A 418 -24.65 5.43 9.52
CA ASN A 418 -24.66 4.65 10.77
C ASN A 418 -23.28 4.06 11.14
N ILE A 419 -22.20 4.79 10.87
CA ILE A 419 -20.82 4.36 11.13
C ILE A 419 -20.46 4.67 12.59
N GLY A 420 -19.99 3.66 13.33
CA GLY A 420 -19.34 3.88 14.62
C GLY A 420 -17.94 4.46 14.42
N TRP A 421 -17.56 5.47 15.18
CA TRP A 421 -16.22 6.05 15.09
C TRP A 421 -15.64 6.50 16.43
N VAL A 422 -14.31 6.48 16.52
CA VAL A 422 -13.54 7.07 17.62
C VAL A 422 -12.41 7.92 17.03
N ALA A 423 -12.24 9.13 17.57
CA ALA A 423 -11.12 10.02 17.33
C ALA A 423 -10.43 10.41 18.65
N ARG A 424 -9.10 10.50 18.60
CA ARG A 424 -8.23 10.71 19.79
C ARG A 424 -7.52 12.07 19.78
N PRO A 425 -7.08 12.58 20.94
CA PRO A 425 -6.44 13.90 21.07
C PRO A 425 -5.29 14.17 20.11
N LYS A 426 -5.08 15.45 19.80
CA LYS A 426 -3.89 15.94 19.07
C LYS A 426 -2.61 15.49 19.78
N HIS A 427 -1.54 15.19 19.02
CA HIS A 427 -0.25 14.82 19.60
C HIS A 427 0.37 16.06 20.29
N ASN A 428 0.31 16.09 21.63
CA ASN A 428 0.74 17.20 22.47
C ASN A 428 1.82 16.75 23.47
N PRO A 429 3.12 16.79 23.10
CA PRO A 429 4.22 16.38 23.97
C PRO A 429 4.69 17.47 24.93
N LYS A 430 4.19 18.70 24.77
CA LYS A 430 4.52 19.90 25.57
C LYS A 430 3.25 20.76 25.72
N PRO A 431 2.33 20.35 26.60
CA PRO A 431 1.08 21.08 26.84
C PRO A 431 1.30 22.52 27.30
N ALA A 432 0.30 23.38 27.04
CA ALA A 432 0.16 24.66 27.72
C ALA A 432 -0.23 24.45 29.20
N GLU A 433 -0.17 25.51 30.02
CA GLU A 433 -0.60 25.45 31.42
C GLU A 433 -2.09 25.09 31.50
N GLY A 434 -2.38 23.88 32.02
CA GLY A 434 -3.73 23.32 32.13
C GLY A 434 -4.08 22.20 31.13
N GLU A 435 -3.23 21.92 30.13
CA GLU A 435 -3.40 20.77 29.23
C GLU A 435 -2.64 19.52 29.73
N GLU A 436 -3.14 18.32 29.42
CA GLU A 436 -2.40 17.06 29.66
C GLU A 436 -1.46 16.67 28.50
N VAL A 437 -0.39 15.96 28.83
CA VAL A 437 0.57 15.41 27.85
C VAL A 437 -0.08 14.24 27.09
N PHE A 438 -0.35 14.40 25.80
CA PHE A 438 -0.87 13.32 24.95
C PHE A 438 0.10 12.90 23.85
N LEU A 439 0.71 11.72 24.03
CA LEU A 439 1.63 11.13 23.08
C LEU A 439 0.91 10.14 22.15
N ARG A 440 0.59 10.56 20.91
CA ARG A 440 0.36 9.60 19.81
C ARG A 440 1.65 8.82 19.52
N ARG A 441 1.81 7.66 20.16
CA ARG A 441 2.96 6.73 20.09
C ARG A 441 3.05 6.03 18.72
N GLY A 442 4.19 5.39 18.47
CA GLY A 442 4.48 4.69 17.20
C GLY A 442 4.76 5.63 16.03
N LYS A 443 5.74 5.27 15.19
CA LYS A 443 6.28 6.18 14.16
C LYS A 443 5.28 6.43 13.02
N PHE A 444 4.47 5.42 12.68
CA PHE A 444 3.39 5.55 11.70
C PHE A 444 2.00 5.85 12.33
N LYS A 445 1.87 5.78 13.66
CA LYS A 445 0.66 6.14 14.44
C LYS A 445 -0.62 5.32 14.15
N LYS A 446 -0.69 4.48 13.10
CA LYS A 446 -1.80 3.55 12.79
C LYS A 446 -2.04 2.56 13.95
N ALA A 447 -1.03 1.79 14.34
CA ALA A 447 -1.07 0.89 15.51
C ALA A 447 -1.70 1.53 16.77
N SER A 448 -1.21 2.71 17.16
CA SER A 448 -1.67 3.38 18.38
C SER A 448 -3.04 4.06 18.22
N ASN A 449 -3.48 4.33 17.00
CA ASN A 449 -4.85 4.77 16.72
C ASN A 449 -5.84 3.61 16.93
N MET A 450 -5.53 2.45 16.33
CA MET A 450 -6.32 1.24 16.49
C MET A 450 -6.37 0.79 17.97
N ASN A 451 -5.23 0.79 18.68
CA ASN A 451 -5.21 0.51 20.13
C ASN A 451 -6.06 1.51 20.94
N TYR A 452 -6.02 2.82 20.63
CA TYR A 452 -6.82 3.80 21.35
C TYR A 452 -8.33 3.56 21.14
N ALA A 453 -8.75 3.31 19.90
CA ALA A 453 -10.14 3.07 19.57
C ALA A 453 -10.66 1.75 20.18
N LEU A 454 -9.84 0.69 20.16
CA LEU A 454 -10.16 -0.58 20.83
C LEU A 454 -10.19 -0.44 22.36
N TRP A 455 -9.36 0.42 22.95
CA TRP A 455 -9.40 0.73 24.40
C TRP A 455 -10.70 1.47 24.81
N VAL A 456 -11.18 2.41 23.99
CA VAL A 456 -12.50 3.05 24.20
C VAL A 456 -13.62 2.02 24.04
N SER A 457 -13.57 1.17 23.00
CA SER A 457 -14.55 0.09 22.79
C SER A 457 -14.61 -0.87 23.99
N ASN A 458 -13.46 -1.34 24.48
CA ASN A 458 -13.37 -2.22 25.65
C ASN A 458 -13.97 -1.57 26.91
N ARG A 459 -13.74 -0.27 27.16
CA ARG A 459 -14.36 0.46 28.29
C ARG A 459 -15.89 0.54 28.20
N VAL A 460 -16.44 0.64 26.99
CA VAL A 460 -17.90 0.58 26.78
C VAL A 460 -18.43 -0.83 27.05
N GLU A 461 -17.75 -1.87 26.57
CA GLU A 461 -18.11 -3.26 26.88
C GLU A 461 -17.97 -3.59 28.37
N GLU A 462 -16.95 -3.08 29.07
CA GLU A 462 -16.80 -3.25 30.53
C GLU A 462 -18.02 -2.71 31.29
N LYS A 463 -18.51 -1.51 30.93
CA LYS A 463 -19.75 -0.95 31.50
C LYS A 463 -20.96 -1.81 31.16
N LEU A 464 -21.11 -2.25 29.91
CA LEU A 464 -22.24 -3.07 29.44
C LEU A 464 -22.27 -4.49 30.02
N ASN A 465 -21.12 -5.04 30.40
CA ASN A 465 -21.01 -6.31 31.12
C ASN A 465 -21.31 -6.17 32.62
N GLY A 466 -21.27 -4.94 33.17
CA GLY A 466 -21.69 -4.63 34.53
C GLY A 466 -23.20 -4.46 34.74
N LEU A 467 -24.01 -4.48 33.67
CA LEU A 467 -25.46 -4.24 33.73
C LEU A 467 -26.27 -5.55 33.85
N GLU A 468 -27.12 -5.62 34.88
CA GLU A 468 -28.09 -6.71 35.06
C GLU A 468 -29.28 -6.54 34.09
N ARG A 469 -29.26 -7.32 33.00
CA ARG A 469 -30.34 -7.36 32.01
C ARG A 469 -31.57 -8.05 32.58
N GLN A 470 -32.66 -7.30 32.75
CA GLN A 470 -33.87 -7.76 33.43
C GLN A 470 -34.76 -8.66 32.56
N GLN A 471 -35.71 -9.36 33.17
CA GLN A 471 -36.61 -10.27 32.46
C GLN A 471 -37.63 -9.47 31.62
N GLY A 472 -37.41 -9.42 30.31
CA GLY A 472 -38.15 -8.56 29.37
C GLY A 472 -37.28 -7.57 28.60
N TRP A 473 -35.97 -7.51 28.90
CA TRP A 473 -34.98 -6.67 28.21
C TRP A 473 -35.05 -6.82 26.69
N ASN A 474 -35.24 -5.70 26.01
CA ASN A 474 -35.43 -5.63 24.56
C ASN A 474 -34.30 -4.85 23.86
N GLN A 475 -34.37 -4.72 22.53
CA GLN A 475 -33.29 -4.10 21.74
C GLN A 475 -33.16 -2.57 21.98
N GLU A 476 -34.23 -1.90 22.38
CA GLU A 476 -34.23 -0.47 22.73
C GLU A 476 -33.63 -0.25 24.13
N ASP A 477 -33.80 -1.20 25.06
CA ASP A 477 -33.12 -1.20 26.37
C ASP A 477 -31.60 -1.37 26.18
N GLU A 478 -31.17 -2.33 25.36
CA GLU A 478 -29.75 -2.54 25.00
C GLU A 478 -29.17 -1.32 24.27
N ALA A 479 -29.94 -0.67 23.39
CA ALA A 479 -29.52 0.55 22.70
C ALA A 479 -29.47 1.78 23.64
N GLY A 480 -30.36 1.86 24.64
CA GLY A 480 -30.30 2.85 25.72
C GLY A 480 -29.04 2.67 26.54
N ALA A 481 -28.86 1.49 27.12
CA ALA A 481 -27.68 1.10 27.88
C ALA A 481 -26.36 1.34 27.11
N TYR A 482 -26.35 1.08 25.79
CA TYR A 482 -25.20 1.38 24.93
C TYR A 482 -24.90 2.89 24.84
N ARG A 483 -25.92 3.73 24.59
CA ARG A 483 -25.74 5.20 24.55
C ARG A 483 -25.25 5.74 25.89
N ASP A 484 -25.83 5.27 26.98
CA ASP A 484 -25.49 5.72 28.33
C ASP A 484 -24.05 5.30 28.71
N ALA A 485 -23.65 4.08 28.36
CA ALA A 485 -22.28 3.59 28.54
C ALA A 485 -21.26 4.38 27.71
N LEU A 486 -21.56 4.64 26.43
CA LEU A 486 -20.71 5.44 25.53
C LEU A 486 -20.58 6.89 26.02
N ALA A 487 -21.69 7.53 26.38
CA ALA A 487 -21.71 8.88 26.93
C ALA A 487 -20.87 8.98 28.21
N THR A 488 -21.00 8.01 29.12
CA THR A 488 -20.19 7.93 30.34
C THR A 488 -18.69 7.82 30.03
N VAL A 489 -18.29 7.01 29.04
CA VAL A 489 -16.87 6.88 28.64
C VAL A 489 -16.31 8.18 28.04
N VAL A 490 -17.11 8.91 27.27
CA VAL A 490 -16.72 10.19 26.65
C VAL A 490 -16.67 11.33 27.70
N GLU A 491 -17.57 11.32 28.69
CA GLU A 491 -17.56 12.26 29.82
C GLU A 491 -16.37 12.02 30.76
N GLU A 492 -16.07 10.75 31.09
CA GLU A 492 -14.87 10.34 31.83
C GLU A 492 -13.55 10.74 31.15
N ASP A 493 -13.55 10.89 29.82
CA ASP A 493 -12.39 11.35 29.06
C ASP A 493 -12.28 12.89 28.99
N GLU A 494 -13.16 13.64 29.66
CA GLU A 494 -13.14 15.11 29.76
C GLU A 494 -13.12 15.81 28.37
N GLY A 495 -13.86 15.25 27.41
CA GLY A 495 -13.96 15.78 26.04
C GLY A 495 -12.74 15.53 25.14
N ARG A 496 -11.73 14.79 25.63
CA ARG A 496 -10.51 14.43 24.88
C ARG A 496 -10.78 13.41 23.78
N THR A 497 -11.54 12.38 24.11
CA THR A 497 -12.06 11.39 23.14
C THR A 497 -13.31 11.96 22.49
N TRP A 498 -13.39 11.89 21.16
CA TRP A 498 -14.65 12.09 20.45
C TRP A 498 -15.08 10.73 19.89
N ALA A 499 -16.32 10.32 20.15
CA ALA A 499 -16.85 9.05 19.67
C ALA A 499 -18.37 9.13 19.49
N ASP A 500 -18.89 8.43 18.48
CA ASP A 500 -20.33 8.32 18.19
C ASP A 500 -20.62 7.02 17.40
N GLY A 501 -21.89 6.66 17.25
CA GLY A 501 -22.34 5.44 16.56
C GLY A 501 -21.99 4.15 17.30
N ASN A 502 -22.02 3.00 16.59
CA ASN A 502 -21.78 1.67 17.18
C ASN A 502 -20.31 1.23 17.08
N ILE A 503 -19.55 1.38 18.17
CA ILE A 503 -18.13 1.04 18.27
C ILE A 503 -17.87 -0.36 18.88
N ARG A 504 -18.90 -1.20 19.05
CA ARG A 504 -18.77 -2.57 19.60
C ARG A 504 -17.99 -3.48 18.63
N MET A 505 -17.30 -4.48 19.18
CA MET A 505 -16.50 -5.46 18.42
C MET A 505 -17.20 -6.82 18.34
N GLY A 506 -17.34 -7.37 17.13
CA GLY A 506 -17.87 -8.71 16.88
C GLY A 506 -16.85 -9.84 17.08
N ASP A 507 -17.28 -11.07 16.77
CA ASP A 507 -16.45 -12.28 16.81
C ASP A 507 -15.26 -12.19 15.85
N TYR A 508 -15.49 -11.55 14.70
CA TYR A 508 -14.53 -11.38 13.62
C TYR A 508 -14.37 -9.92 13.21
N ILE A 509 -13.14 -9.56 12.84
CA ILE A 509 -12.76 -8.22 12.42
C ILE A 509 -12.25 -8.30 10.98
N LEU A 510 -12.84 -7.54 10.05
CA LEU A 510 -12.24 -7.27 8.75
C LEU A 510 -11.41 -5.99 8.86
N ILE A 511 -10.08 -6.11 8.85
CA ILE A 511 -9.17 -4.96 8.79
C ILE A 511 -8.92 -4.55 7.33
N ILE A 512 -9.07 -3.26 7.05
CA ILE A 512 -8.89 -2.66 5.72
C ILE A 512 -8.22 -1.29 5.85
N ASP A 513 -7.57 -0.84 4.79
CA ASP A 513 -7.17 0.57 4.67
C ASP A 513 -8.29 1.39 4.03
N SER A 514 -8.28 2.71 4.26
CA SER A 514 -9.33 3.63 3.82
C SER A 514 -9.52 3.74 2.30
N ASP A 515 -8.61 3.23 1.47
CA ASP A 515 -8.70 3.17 0.00
C ASP A 515 -9.04 1.76 -0.56
N THR A 516 -9.44 0.83 0.31
CA THR A 516 -9.73 -0.58 -0.06
C THR A 516 -11.05 -0.74 -0.84
N ARG A 517 -11.13 -1.72 -1.74
CA ARG A 517 -12.42 -2.29 -2.20
C ARG A 517 -12.50 -3.77 -1.84
N VAL A 518 -13.71 -4.24 -1.52
CA VAL A 518 -13.98 -5.61 -1.07
C VAL A 518 -14.97 -6.32 -2.00
N PRO A 519 -14.91 -7.66 -2.15
CA PRO A 519 -15.91 -8.39 -2.92
C PRO A 519 -17.29 -8.31 -2.23
N THR A 520 -18.37 -8.21 -3.02
CA THR A 520 -19.74 -8.08 -2.51
C THR A 520 -20.27 -9.32 -1.79
N ASP A 521 -19.62 -10.48 -1.95
CA ASP A 521 -20.01 -11.75 -1.33
C ASP A 521 -18.75 -12.46 -0.79
N CYS A 522 -18.13 -11.87 0.25
CA CYS A 522 -16.93 -12.41 0.88
C CYS A 522 -17.05 -12.72 2.38
N PHE A 523 -18.01 -12.11 3.09
CA PHE A 523 -18.11 -12.25 4.55
C PHE A 523 -18.53 -13.65 4.97
N LEU A 524 -19.53 -14.24 4.31
CA LEU A 524 -19.95 -15.62 4.59
C LEU A 524 -18.84 -16.63 4.29
N ASP A 525 -18.06 -16.45 3.22
CA ASP A 525 -16.86 -17.27 2.99
C ASP A 525 -15.84 -17.10 4.14
N ALA A 526 -15.56 -15.86 4.54
CA ALA A 526 -14.59 -15.55 5.60
C ALA A 526 -14.96 -16.18 6.96
N VAL A 527 -16.20 -15.99 7.44
CA VAL A 527 -16.62 -16.57 8.72
C VAL A 527 -16.75 -18.09 8.63
N SER A 528 -17.14 -18.64 7.47
CA SER A 528 -17.20 -20.10 7.29
C SER A 528 -15.82 -20.73 7.37
N GLU A 529 -14.80 -20.11 6.77
CA GLU A 529 -13.43 -20.63 6.92
C GLU A 529 -12.88 -20.44 8.36
N MET A 530 -13.29 -19.40 9.07
CA MET A 530 -12.91 -19.22 10.48
C MET A 530 -13.59 -20.23 11.41
N GLU A 531 -14.88 -20.51 11.26
CA GLU A 531 -15.58 -21.47 12.14
C GLU A 531 -15.14 -22.91 11.87
N HIS A 532 -14.89 -23.26 10.61
CA HIS A 532 -14.25 -24.54 10.27
C HIS A 532 -12.79 -24.61 10.74
N GLY A 533 -12.08 -23.49 10.70
CA GLY A 533 -10.68 -23.35 11.07
C GLY A 533 -10.48 -22.69 12.43
N GLN A 534 -10.92 -23.31 13.54
CA GLN A 534 -10.80 -22.71 14.89
C GLN A 534 -9.37 -22.34 15.33
N GLN A 535 -8.33 -22.97 14.75
CA GLN A 535 -6.91 -22.59 14.96
C GLN A 535 -6.45 -21.38 14.13
N VAL A 536 -7.24 -20.93 13.17
CA VAL A 536 -6.96 -19.74 12.35
C VAL A 536 -7.31 -18.50 13.15
N ALA A 537 -6.32 -17.61 13.26
CA ALA A 537 -6.48 -16.29 13.86
C ALA A 537 -6.53 -15.17 12.82
N ILE A 538 -5.91 -15.36 11.64
CA ILE A 538 -5.92 -14.40 10.52
C ILE A 538 -6.09 -15.15 9.19
N ILE A 539 -7.04 -14.71 8.39
CA ILE A 539 -7.14 -14.99 6.95
C ILE A 539 -6.70 -13.72 6.21
N GLN A 540 -5.51 -13.74 5.61
CA GLN A 540 -5.03 -12.70 4.71
C GLN A 540 -5.55 -13.00 3.30
N TYR A 541 -6.22 -12.05 2.64
CA TYR A 541 -6.60 -12.21 1.24
C TYR A 541 -5.46 -11.78 0.30
N THR A 542 -5.44 -12.35 -0.91
CA THR A 542 -4.68 -11.79 -2.03
C THR A 542 -5.38 -10.56 -2.59
N SER A 543 -4.72 -9.40 -2.58
CA SER A 543 -5.22 -8.20 -3.23
C SER A 543 -4.96 -8.21 -4.73
N GLY A 544 -5.90 -7.68 -5.51
CA GLY A 544 -5.61 -7.05 -6.79
C GLY A 544 -5.26 -5.57 -6.61
N VAL A 545 -4.76 -4.93 -7.66
CA VAL A 545 -4.50 -3.48 -7.64
C VAL A 545 -5.69 -2.70 -8.17
N MET A 546 -6.01 -1.58 -7.53
CA MET A 546 -6.81 -0.50 -8.09
C MET A 546 -5.87 0.62 -8.52
N ASN A 547 -5.92 0.97 -9.80
CA ASN A 547 -5.23 2.14 -10.33
C ASN A 547 -6.13 3.40 -10.20
N VAL A 548 -5.52 4.51 -9.80
CA VAL A 548 -6.14 5.82 -9.59
C VAL A 548 -5.80 6.78 -10.73
N THR A 549 -4.60 6.67 -11.31
CA THR A 549 -4.19 7.41 -12.52
C THR A 549 -3.77 6.46 -13.64
N ASP A 550 -3.65 6.99 -14.85
CA ASP A 550 -3.17 6.22 -16.01
C ASP A 550 -1.62 6.28 -16.18
N SER A 551 -0.88 6.74 -15.17
CA SER A 551 0.55 7.05 -15.30
C SER A 551 1.44 5.81 -15.51
N TYR A 552 2.54 5.98 -16.25
CA TYR A 552 3.50 4.90 -16.53
C TYR A 552 4.14 4.32 -15.27
N PHE A 553 4.46 5.17 -14.29
CA PHE A 553 5.04 4.73 -13.02
C PHE A 553 4.04 3.88 -12.22
N GLU A 554 2.80 4.35 -12.07
CA GLU A 554 1.77 3.64 -11.31
C GLU A 554 1.45 2.27 -11.94
N LYS A 555 1.36 2.19 -13.27
CA LYS A 555 1.23 0.91 -14.01
C LYS A 555 2.41 -0.03 -13.79
N GLY A 556 3.63 0.50 -13.66
CA GLY A 556 4.83 -0.27 -13.32
C GLY A 556 4.80 -0.83 -11.90
N ILE A 557 4.32 -0.04 -10.93
CA ILE A 557 4.09 -0.50 -9.55
C ILE A 557 2.91 -1.50 -9.49
N THR A 558 1.88 -1.36 -10.33
CA THR A 558 0.85 -2.40 -10.53
C THR A 558 1.46 -3.73 -10.97
N PHE A 559 2.35 -3.72 -11.98
CA PHE A 559 3.04 -4.93 -12.41
C PHE A 559 3.90 -5.54 -11.29
N PHE A 560 4.68 -4.71 -10.59
CA PHE A 560 5.53 -5.15 -9.48
C PHE A 560 4.72 -5.76 -8.32
N THR A 561 3.62 -5.12 -7.93
CA THR A 561 2.72 -5.59 -6.87
C THR A 561 2.10 -6.94 -7.24
N ASN A 562 1.64 -7.10 -8.49
CA ASN A 562 1.12 -8.37 -9.00
C ASN A 562 2.21 -9.48 -9.06
N LEU A 563 3.47 -9.14 -9.37
CA LEU A 563 4.61 -10.06 -9.27
C LEU A 563 4.79 -10.55 -7.82
N ILE A 564 4.78 -9.64 -6.83
CA ILE A 564 4.95 -9.98 -5.41
C ILE A 564 3.80 -10.88 -4.92
N TYR A 565 2.54 -10.54 -5.16
CA TYR A 565 1.40 -11.41 -4.80
C TYR A 565 1.44 -12.76 -5.51
N THR A 566 1.93 -12.84 -6.77
CA THR A 566 2.14 -14.12 -7.46
C THR A 566 3.20 -14.99 -6.75
N ALA A 567 4.31 -14.39 -6.32
CA ALA A 567 5.37 -15.09 -5.58
C ALA A 567 4.90 -15.56 -4.19
N ILE A 568 4.12 -14.75 -3.48
CA ILE A 568 3.52 -15.11 -2.18
C ILE A 568 2.51 -16.27 -2.37
N LYS A 569 1.60 -16.18 -3.36
CA LYS A 569 0.67 -17.26 -3.73
C LYS A 569 1.41 -18.57 -3.97
N PHE A 570 2.50 -18.55 -4.73
CA PHE A 570 3.33 -19.73 -4.99
C PHE A 570 4.02 -20.28 -3.73
N ALA A 571 4.64 -19.44 -2.89
CA ALA A 571 5.35 -19.88 -1.69
C ALA A 571 4.41 -20.53 -0.65
N VAL A 572 3.31 -19.86 -0.33
CA VAL A 572 2.37 -20.33 0.72
C VAL A 572 1.60 -21.58 0.26
N ALA A 573 1.23 -21.69 -1.02
CA ALA A 573 0.66 -22.93 -1.58
C ALA A 573 1.66 -24.11 -1.53
N ASN A 574 2.97 -23.86 -1.61
CA ASN A 574 4.03 -24.85 -1.42
C ASN A 574 4.28 -25.24 0.06
N GLY A 575 3.52 -24.68 1.00
CA GLY A 575 3.59 -25.01 2.43
C GLY A 575 4.41 -24.04 3.28
N ASP A 576 4.77 -22.87 2.75
CA ASP A 576 5.27 -21.77 3.59
C ASP A 576 4.15 -21.19 4.48
N VAL A 577 4.52 -20.43 5.51
CA VAL A 577 3.55 -19.73 6.37
C VAL A 577 3.09 -18.44 5.67
N ALA A 578 1.79 -18.16 5.76
CA ALA A 578 1.23 -16.94 5.16
C ALA A 578 1.74 -15.67 5.86
N PRO A 579 2.13 -14.63 5.10
CA PRO A 579 2.35 -13.30 5.65
C PRO A 579 1.01 -12.65 6.04
N PHE A 580 1.09 -11.60 6.85
CA PHE A 580 0.01 -10.67 7.13
C PHE A 580 0.53 -9.26 6.86
N VAL A 581 -0.28 -8.42 6.20
CA VAL A 581 0.14 -7.13 5.61
C VAL A 581 -0.69 -5.96 6.17
N GLY A 582 -1.25 -6.13 7.38
CA GLY A 582 -1.95 -5.06 8.11
C GLY A 582 -3.28 -4.57 7.53
N HIS A 583 -3.77 -5.18 6.44
CA HIS A 583 -5.03 -4.86 5.75
C HIS A 583 -5.55 -6.06 4.93
N ASN A 584 -6.72 -5.93 4.27
CA ASN A 584 -7.31 -6.95 3.40
C ASN A 584 -7.38 -8.34 4.07
N ALA A 585 -7.72 -8.38 5.36
CA ALA A 585 -7.66 -9.59 6.16
C ALA A 585 -8.80 -9.67 7.18
N VAL A 586 -9.25 -10.88 7.47
CA VAL A 586 -10.18 -11.15 8.56
C VAL A 586 -9.42 -11.75 9.74
N LEU A 587 -9.60 -11.18 10.94
CA LEU A 587 -9.00 -11.64 12.19
C LEU A 587 -10.08 -12.17 13.14
N ARG A 588 -9.73 -13.13 13.99
CA ARG A 588 -10.56 -13.61 15.11
C ARG A 588 -10.32 -12.73 16.34
N TRP A 589 -11.34 -12.05 16.84
CA TRP A 589 -11.17 -11.08 17.94
C TRP A 589 -10.64 -11.74 19.22
N SER A 590 -11.16 -12.91 19.58
CA SER A 590 -10.69 -13.68 20.74
C SER A 590 -9.25 -14.18 20.64
N ALA A 591 -8.69 -14.34 19.43
CA ALA A 591 -7.28 -14.66 19.24
C ALA A 591 -6.37 -13.43 19.40
N LEU A 592 -6.86 -12.23 19.06
CA LEU A 592 -6.18 -10.96 19.34
C LEU A 592 -6.16 -10.68 20.84
N GLN A 593 -7.29 -10.86 21.53
CA GLN A 593 -7.38 -10.77 22.98
C GLN A 593 -6.40 -11.74 23.68
N ALA A 594 -6.30 -12.98 23.20
CA ALA A 594 -5.37 -13.98 23.73
C ALA A 594 -3.87 -13.63 23.59
N ILE A 595 -3.51 -12.63 22.77
CA ILE A 595 -2.15 -12.08 22.66
C ILE A 595 -2.05 -10.59 23.02
N GLY A 596 -3.07 -10.06 23.69
CA GLY A 596 -3.06 -8.73 24.28
C GLY A 596 -1.91 -8.58 25.29
N TYR A 597 -1.39 -7.37 25.43
CA TYR A 597 -0.31 -7.06 26.36
C TYR A 597 -0.54 -5.74 27.08
N GLU A 598 -0.23 -5.70 28.37
CA GLU A 598 -0.24 -4.47 29.15
C GLU A 598 0.97 -3.61 28.78
N CYS A 599 0.73 -2.38 28.31
CA CYS A 599 1.77 -1.48 27.88
C CYS A 599 2.40 -0.75 29.07
N LYS A 600 3.68 -1.08 29.35
CA LYS A 600 4.49 -0.51 30.45
C LYS A 600 4.66 1.01 30.45
N HIS A 601 4.19 1.69 29.40
CA HIS A 601 4.33 3.14 29.21
C HIS A 601 3.06 3.94 29.51
N ASP A 602 1.90 3.29 29.64
CA ASP A 602 0.62 3.95 29.95
C ASP A 602 -0.40 3.06 30.71
N GLY A 603 -0.05 1.81 31.05
CA GLY A 603 -0.88 0.91 31.86
C GLY A 603 -2.11 0.36 31.13
N ARG A 604 -2.17 0.50 29.80
CA ARG A 604 -3.32 0.07 28.98
C ARG A 604 -3.04 -1.27 28.31
N GLU A 605 -4.07 -2.11 28.21
CA GLU A 605 -4.02 -3.26 27.30
C GLU A 605 -3.92 -2.78 25.85
N LYS A 606 -3.08 -3.45 25.06
CA LYS A 606 -2.86 -3.18 23.64
C LYS A 606 -2.76 -4.47 22.85
N PHE A 607 -3.19 -4.41 21.60
CA PHE A 607 -3.21 -5.56 20.68
C PHE A 607 -2.16 -5.40 19.58
N TRP A 608 -2.00 -4.18 19.06
CA TRP A 608 -0.98 -3.81 18.08
C TRP A 608 0.29 -3.31 18.78
N SER A 609 1.47 -3.57 18.21
CA SER A 609 2.74 -3.03 18.72
C SER A 609 2.89 -1.55 18.37
N GLU A 610 3.17 -0.71 19.36
CA GLU A 610 3.45 0.72 19.15
C GLU A 610 4.94 1.06 19.13
N ASP A 611 5.79 0.12 19.55
CA ASP A 611 7.24 0.32 19.65
C ASP A 611 7.98 -0.03 18.34
N THR A 612 7.28 -0.60 17.35
CA THR A 612 7.81 -1.08 16.06
C THR A 612 7.16 -0.40 14.86
N VAL A 613 7.91 -0.23 13.76
CA VAL A 613 7.40 0.27 12.46
C VAL A 613 6.55 -0.76 11.70
N SER A 614 6.60 -2.04 12.07
CA SER A 614 5.84 -3.14 11.45
C SER A 614 4.93 -3.81 12.47
N GLU A 615 3.83 -3.14 12.85
CA GLU A 615 2.89 -3.63 13.86
C GLU A 615 2.14 -4.91 13.44
N ASP A 616 2.00 -5.10 12.14
CA ASP A 616 1.37 -6.25 11.49
C ASP A 616 2.25 -7.50 11.62
N PHE A 617 3.52 -7.39 11.25
CA PHE A 617 4.49 -8.48 11.35
C PHE A 617 4.69 -8.93 12.80
N ASP A 618 4.76 -7.99 13.76
CA ASP A 618 4.80 -8.31 15.19
C ASP A 618 3.54 -9.07 15.65
N MET A 619 2.34 -8.62 15.29
CA MET A 619 1.11 -9.29 15.68
C MET A 619 1.02 -10.72 15.09
N ALA A 620 1.35 -10.89 13.80
CA ALA A 620 1.39 -12.20 13.16
C ALA A 620 2.40 -13.13 13.82
N LEU A 621 3.59 -12.62 14.18
CA LEU A 621 4.62 -13.37 14.88
C LEU A 621 4.21 -13.75 16.31
N ARG A 622 3.52 -12.87 17.04
CA ARG A 622 2.93 -13.19 18.36
C ARG A 622 1.89 -14.31 18.25
N LEU A 623 0.94 -14.20 17.32
CA LEU A 623 -0.07 -15.24 17.06
C LEU A 623 0.56 -16.59 16.72
N GLN A 624 1.51 -16.62 15.80
CA GLN A 624 2.20 -17.86 15.38
C GLN A 624 3.07 -18.46 16.48
N THR A 625 3.67 -17.63 17.35
CA THR A 625 4.40 -18.08 18.54
C THR A 625 3.47 -18.65 19.61
N ALA A 626 2.25 -18.14 19.72
CA ALA A 626 1.18 -18.70 20.56
C ALA A 626 0.52 -19.97 19.97
N GLY A 627 0.88 -20.36 18.74
CA GLY A 627 0.40 -21.58 18.09
C GLY A 627 -0.77 -21.41 17.12
N TYR A 628 -1.28 -20.18 16.95
CA TYR A 628 -2.32 -19.87 15.96
C TYR A 628 -1.80 -19.93 14.52
N VAL A 629 -2.71 -20.08 13.57
CA VAL A 629 -2.44 -20.10 12.13
C VAL A 629 -2.81 -18.76 11.51
N VAL A 630 -1.87 -18.19 10.75
CA VAL A 630 -2.15 -17.19 9.69
C VAL A 630 -2.25 -17.96 8.38
N ARG A 631 -3.24 -17.62 7.54
CA ARG A 631 -3.57 -18.36 6.33
C ARG A 631 -3.84 -17.41 5.15
N LEU A 632 -3.37 -17.76 3.95
CA LEU A 632 -3.57 -16.98 2.73
C LEU A 632 -4.78 -17.49 1.94
N ALA A 633 -5.78 -16.65 1.74
CA ALA A 633 -6.96 -16.94 0.92
C ALA A 633 -6.83 -16.33 -0.49
N ALA A 634 -6.75 -17.21 -1.50
CA ALA A 634 -6.69 -16.86 -2.91
C ALA A 634 -8.03 -17.08 -3.65
N TYR A 635 -9.03 -17.70 -3.01
CA TYR A 635 -10.33 -18.05 -3.60
C TYR A 635 -11.25 -16.85 -3.94
N GLN A 636 -10.85 -15.61 -3.60
CA GLN A 636 -11.49 -14.38 -4.08
C GLN A 636 -10.72 -13.70 -5.23
N GLY A 637 -9.60 -14.29 -5.69
CA GLY A 637 -8.81 -13.78 -6.81
C GLY A 637 -8.33 -12.34 -6.60
N THR A 638 -8.80 -11.44 -7.46
CA THR A 638 -8.52 -9.98 -7.42
C THR A 638 -9.74 -9.17 -6.95
N GLY A 639 -10.66 -9.80 -6.20
CA GLY A 639 -11.88 -9.17 -5.70
C GLY A 639 -11.64 -8.16 -4.56
N PHE A 640 -10.70 -8.44 -3.66
CA PHE A 640 -10.11 -7.44 -2.77
C PHE A 640 -9.14 -6.56 -3.57
N LYS A 641 -9.15 -5.23 -3.35
CA LYS A 641 -8.30 -4.30 -4.11
C LYS A 641 -7.71 -3.18 -3.23
N GLU A 642 -6.46 -2.85 -3.51
CA GLU A 642 -5.66 -1.81 -2.82
C GLU A 642 -5.12 -0.75 -3.79
N GLY A 643 -4.88 0.48 -3.31
CA GLY A 643 -4.20 1.52 -4.08
C GLY A 643 -2.67 1.41 -4.03
N VAL A 644 -2.03 1.51 -5.19
CA VAL A 644 -0.55 1.55 -5.33
C VAL A 644 0.01 2.98 -5.18
N SER A 645 1.33 3.08 -5.03
CA SER A 645 2.03 4.37 -4.91
C SER A 645 1.90 5.20 -6.19
N LEU A 646 1.33 6.41 -6.08
CA LEU A 646 1.13 7.32 -7.21
C LEU A 646 2.44 7.98 -7.68
N THR A 647 3.41 8.18 -6.77
CA THR A 647 4.70 8.82 -7.08
C THR A 647 5.90 7.98 -6.68
N VAL A 648 7.05 8.26 -7.31
CA VAL A 648 8.35 7.68 -6.95
C VAL A 648 8.71 7.95 -5.49
N TYR A 649 8.34 9.12 -4.96
CA TYR A 649 8.64 9.49 -3.57
C TYR A 649 7.80 8.71 -2.55
N ASP A 650 6.53 8.44 -2.85
CA ASP A 650 5.68 7.59 -2.00
C ASP A 650 6.24 6.15 -1.94
N GLU A 651 6.70 5.62 -3.07
CA GLU A 651 7.32 4.29 -3.14
C GLU A 651 8.70 4.26 -2.46
N LEU A 652 9.56 5.26 -2.65
CA LEU A 652 10.84 5.36 -1.92
C LEU A 652 10.61 5.38 -0.40
N ALA A 653 9.66 6.19 0.08
CA ALA A 653 9.29 6.24 1.49
C ALA A 653 8.71 4.89 2.00
N ARG A 654 8.03 4.12 1.15
CA ARG A 654 7.57 2.76 1.45
C ARG A 654 8.75 1.79 1.61
N TRP A 655 9.75 1.83 0.72
CA TRP A 655 10.96 1.00 0.83
C TRP A 655 11.82 1.37 2.04
N GLU A 656 11.92 2.65 2.40
CA GLU A 656 12.56 3.10 3.64
C GLU A 656 11.85 2.56 4.89
N LYS A 657 10.51 2.65 4.96
CA LYS A 657 9.71 2.08 6.07
C LYS A 657 9.97 0.59 6.25
N TYR A 658 9.92 -0.20 5.16
CA TYR A 658 10.15 -1.64 5.21
C TYR A 658 11.58 -1.99 5.64
N ALA A 659 12.59 -1.29 5.12
CA ALA A 659 13.99 -1.48 5.51
C ALA A 659 14.25 -1.12 6.99
N TYR A 660 13.64 -0.04 7.48
CA TYR A 660 13.72 0.35 8.89
C TYR A 660 13.05 -0.70 9.78
N GLY A 661 11.79 -1.07 9.49
CA GLY A 661 11.03 -2.06 10.28
C GLY A 661 11.74 -3.41 10.34
N CYS A 662 12.24 -3.92 9.21
CA CYS A 662 13.03 -5.14 9.17
C CYS A 662 14.33 -5.07 10.00
N SER A 663 14.96 -3.89 10.09
CA SER A 663 16.14 -3.65 10.93
C SER A 663 15.80 -3.65 12.42
N GLU A 664 14.69 -3.01 12.78
CA GLU A 664 14.14 -2.87 14.14
C GLU A 664 13.57 -4.18 14.70
N LEU A 665 13.02 -5.05 13.84
CA LEU A 665 12.56 -6.39 14.23
C LEU A 665 13.73 -7.29 14.68
N ILE A 666 14.86 -7.28 13.96
CA ILE A 666 16.02 -8.16 14.25
C ILE A 666 16.92 -7.58 15.34
N PHE A 667 17.34 -6.32 15.19
CA PHE A 667 18.42 -5.75 15.99
C PHE A 667 17.94 -4.70 17.00
N HIS A 668 18.67 -4.54 18.09
CA HIS A 668 18.68 -3.28 18.82
C HIS A 668 19.60 -2.27 18.11
N PRO A 669 19.42 -0.95 18.30
CA PRO A 669 20.44 0.04 17.94
C PRO A 669 21.79 -0.21 18.63
N PHE A 670 22.89 0.16 17.97
CA PHE A 670 24.28 -0.14 18.38
C PHE A 670 24.59 0.24 19.85
N ARG A 671 24.06 1.38 20.32
CA ARG A 671 24.22 1.86 21.71
C ARG A 671 23.73 0.88 22.79
N TYR A 672 22.88 -0.08 22.44
CA TYR A 672 22.38 -1.12 23.34
C TYR A 672 23.08 -2.47 23.19
N TRP A 673 23.95 -2.67 22.20
CA TRP A 673 24.56 -3.99 21.93
C TRP A 673 25.36 -4.51 23.13
N LEU A 674 26.11 -3.64 23.80
CA LEU A 674 26.90 -3.96 24.99
C LEU A 674 26.07 -4.26 26.24
N THR A 675 24.80 -3.83 26.31
CA THR A 675 23.96 -3.92 27.52
C THR A 675 22.74 -4.86 27.36
N ARG A 676 22.28 -5.10 26.14
CA ARG A 676 21.09 -5.93 25.82
C ARG A 676 21.36 -7.05 24.81
N GLY A 677 22.58 -7.11 24.28
CA GLY A 677 22.95 -7.91 23.11
C GLY A 677 22.48 -7.28 21.79
N PRO A 678 22.99 -7.74 20.64
CA PRO A 678 22.62 -7.18 19.34
C PRO A 678 21.17 -7.47 18.93
N PHE A 679 20.60 -8.60 19.35
CA PHE A 679 19.28 -9.08 18.90
C PHE A 679 18.13 -8.72 19.85
N THR A 680 16.97 -8.37 19.29
CA THR A 680 15.74 -8.08 20.06
C THR A 680 15.22 -9.30 20.84
N LYS A 681 14.26 -9.08 21.74
CA LYS A 681 13.50 -10.19 22.36
C LYS A 681 12.61 -10.89 21.33
N LEU A 682 11.97 -10.11 20.45
CA LEU A 682 11.06 -10.61 19.41
C LEU A 682 11.78 -11.56 18.43
N PHE A 683 12.97 -11.18 17.96
CA PHE A 683 13.79 -12.02 17.08
C PHE A 683 14.24 -13.33 17.75
N ARG A 684 14.64 -13.27 19.03
CA ARG A 684 15.00 -14.46 19.81
C ARG A 684 13.80 -15.40 19.98
N ASN A 685 12.62 -14.86 20.28
CA ASN A 685 11.38 -15.62 20.34
C ASN A 685 11.06 -16.27 18.98
N PHE A 686 11.16 -15.53 17.88
CA PHE A 686 10.98 -16.03 16.51
C PHE A 686 11.88 -17.23 16.20
N ILE A 687 13.20 -17.09 16.39
CA ILE A 687 14.16 -18.17 16.11
C ILE A 687 13.88 -19.40 16.99
N CYS A 688 13.52 -19.21 18.27
CA CYS A 688 13.22 -20.31 19.20
C CYS A 688 11.77 -20.85 19.13
N SER A 689 10.87 -20.24 18.35
CA SER A 689 9.45 -20.61 18.26
C SER A 689 9.20 -21.99 17.62
N SER A 690 7.98 -22.50 17.74
CA SER A 690 7.47 -23.67 17.00
C SER A 690 7.15 -23.42 15.52
N MET A 691 7.48 -22.24 14.98
CA MET A 691 7.29 -21.92 13.55
C MET A 691 8.16 -22.83 12.66
N PRO A 692 7.68 -23.27 11.48
CA PRO A 692 8.44 -24.14 10.57
C PRO A 692 9.82 -23.58 10.22
N LEU A 693 10.85 -24.44 10.29
CA LEU A 693 12.23 -24.08 9.96
C LEU A 693 12.42 -23.54 8.51
N PRO A 694 11.76 -24.06 7.46
CA PRO A 694 11.84 -23.49 6.11
C PRO A 694 11.39 -22.02 6.08
N SER A 695 10.25 -21.72 6.70
CA SER A 695 9.69 -20.37 6.80
C SER A 695 10.63 -19.40 7.54
N LYS A 696 11.33 -19.87 8.59
CA LYS A 696 12.37 -19.08 9.26
C LYS A 696 13.49 -18.69 8.29
N PHE A 697 13.95 -19.61 7.44
CA PHE A 697 14.95 -19.30 6.41
C PHE A 697 14.41 -18.36 5.32
N THR A 698 13.16 -18.53 4.87
CA THR A 698 12.57 -17.66 3.84
C THR A 698 12.30 -16.24 4.35
N ILE A 699 11.87 -16.07 5.61
CA ILE A 699 11.79 -14.76 6.28
C ILE A 699 13.19 -14.13 6.42
N MET A 700 14.19 -14.90 6.85
CA MET A 700 15.57 -14.40 6.95
C MET A 700 16.14 -14.01 5.58
N ALA A 701 15.82 -14.74 4.51
CA ALA A 701 16.21 -14.40 3.15
C ALA A 701 15.58 -13.07 2.71
N TYR A 702 14.27 -12.91 2.90
CA TYR A 702 13.53 -11.68 2.59
C TYR A 702 14.10 -10.46 3.34
N ILE A 703 14.37 -10.57 4.64
CA ILE A 703 14.98 -9.46 5.40
C ILE A 703 16.42 -9.19 4.93
N GLY A 704 17.17 -10.25 4.59
CA GLY A 704 18.52 -10.15 4.01
C GLY A 704 18.58 -9.31 2.72
N THR A 705 17.51 -9.30 1.92
CA THR A 705 17.40 -8.49 0.70
C THR A 705 17.54 -6.99 0.98
N TYR A 706 16.97 -6.47 2.07
CA TYR A 706 17.12 -5.05 2.41
C TYR A 706 18.57 -4.72 2.78
N TYR A 707 19.28 -5.61 3.47
CA TYR A 707 20.70 -5.43 3.76
C TYR A 707 21.58 -5.58 2.51
N ALA A 708 21.22 -6.46 1.57
CA ALA A 708 21.90 -6.59 0.28
C ALA A 708 21.73 -5.32 -0.58
N LEU A 709 20.51 -4.81 -0.70
CA LEU A 709 20.22 -3.55 -1.40
C LEU A 709 20.91 -2.35 -0.72
N GLY A 710 20.84 -2.24 0.60
CA GLY A 710 21.46 -1.13 1.35
C GLY A 710 22.99 -1.15 1.34
N SER A 711 23.62 -2.32 1.26
CA SER A 711 25.09 -2.44 1.20
C SER A 711 25.66 -2.36 -0.22
N ALA A 712 24.85 -2.55 -1.27
CA ALA A 712 25.31 -2.63 -2.65
C ALA A 712 26.17 -1.44 -3.10
N TRP A 713 25.77 -0.19 -2.82
CA TRP A 713 26.55 0.99 -3.19
C TRP A 713 27.87 1.08 -2.42
N ILE A 714 27.87 0.74 -1.12
CA ILE A 714 29.06 0.75 -0.25
C ILE A 714 30.07 -0.27 -0.73
N LEU A 715 29.60 -1.50 -1.03
CA LEU A 715 30.42 -2.58 -1.57
C LEU A 715 30.95 -2.26 -2.97
N THR A 716 30.19 -1.54 -3.80
CA THR A 716 30.64 -1.08 -5.12
C THR A 716 31.76 -0.05 -5.02
N VAL A 717 31.65 0.92 -4.10
CA VAL A 717 32.70 1.92 -3.82
C VAL A 717 33.95 1.25 -3.22
N ALA A 718 33.77 0.31 -2.29
CA ALA A 718 34.88 -0.48 -1.76
C ALA A 718 35.58 -1.31 -2.85
N ASN A 719 34.82 -1.97 -3.72
CA ASN A 719 35.34 -2.72 -4.86
C ASN A 719 36.15 -1.85 -5.84
N TYR A 720 35.72 -0.60 -6.09
CA TYR A 720 36.46 0.34 -6.94
C TYR A 720 37.86 0.61 -6.38
N PHE A 721 37.98 0.89 -5.08
CA PHE A 721 39.27 1.13 -4.44
C PHE A 721 40.11 -0.14 -4.29
N LEU A 722 39.51 -1.27 -3.89
CA LEU A 722 40.20 -2.56 -3.77
C LEU A 722 40.77 -3.02 -5.11
N THR A 723 39.95 -3.03 -6.16
CA THR A 723 40.39 -3.43 -7.52
C THR A 723 41.32 -2.40 -8.14
N GLY A 724 41.15 -1.11 -7.84
CA GLY A 724 41.99 -0.03 -8.36
C GLY A 724 43.39 0.04 -7.75
N TRP A 725 43.54 -0.25 -6.45
CA TRP A 725 44.82 -0.15 -5.74
C TRP A 725 45.53 -1.49 -5.53
N PHE A 726 44.80 -2.60 -5.45
CA PHE A 726 45.34 -3.93 -5.14
C PHE A 726 45.14 -4.94 -6.28
N ASN A 727 45.02 -4.48 -7.53
CA ASN A 727 44.90 -5.37 -8.68
C ASN A 727 46.07 -6.37 -8.76
N GLY A 728 45.78 -7.65 -8.90
CA GLY A 728 46.78 -8.74 -8.84
C GLY A 728 47.34 -9.05 -7.43
N ALA A 729 46.96 -8.29 -6.39
CA ALA A 729 47.30 -8.54 -4.99
C ALA A 729 46.08 -8.93 -4.12
N LEU A 730 44.88 -8.96 -4.70
CA LEU A 730 43.68 -9.53 -4.07
C LEU A 730 43.72 -11.07 -4.10
N ASP A 731 43.37 -11.68 -2.98
CA ASP A 731 43.22 -13.14 -2.79
C ASP A 731 42.19 -13.73 -3.78
N HIS A 732 42.40 -14.95 -4.28
CA HIS A 732 41.49 -15.57 -5.26
C HIS A 732 40.11 -15.96 -4.69
N TYR A 733 39.89 -15.82 -3.38
CA TYR A 733 38.58 -15.74 -2.75
C TYR A 733 37.74 -14.56 -3.27
N TYR A 734 38.39 -13.46 -3.65
CA TYR A 734 37.71 -12.30 -4.25
C TYR A 734 37.15 -12.65 -5.64
N ILE A 735 35.85 -12.44 -5.82
CA ILE A 735 35.17 -12.67 -7.09
C ILE A 735 35.05 -11.36 -7.84
N ASP A 736 35.48 -11.35 -9.09
CA ASP A 736 35.31 -10.25 -10.03
C ASP A 736 33.84 -9.78 -10.11
N SER A 737 33.63 -8.51 -9.78
CA SER A 737 32.31 -7.87 -9.71
C SER A 737 31.53 -7.90 -11.02
N PHE A 738 32.19 -7.97 -12.18
CA PHE A 738 31.48 -8.10 -13.46
C PHE A 738 30.73 -9.45 -13.57
N LYS A 739 31.31 -10.53 -13.01
CA LYS A 739 30.67 -11.85 -12.95
C LYS A 739 29.48 -11.86 -12.00
N ILE A 740 29.59 -11.14 -10.88
CA ILE A 740 28.48 -10.96 -9.91
C ILE A 740 27.33 -10.19 -10.58
N TYR A 741 27.62 -9.06 -11.23
CA TYR A 741 26.65 -8.26 -11.97
C TYR A 741 25.95 -9.06 -13.08
N PHE A 742 26.71 -9.80 -13.88
CA PHE A 742 26.17 -10.65 -14.95
C PHE A 742 25.26 -11.77 -14.41
N ALA A 743 25.64 -12.39 -13.29
CA ALA A 743 24.80 -13.39 -12.61
C ALA A 743 23.49 -12.78 -12.06
N ILE A 744 23.55 -11.57 -11.47
CA ILE A 744 22.36 -10.85 -10.99
C ILE A 744 21.39 -10.56 -12.14
N ILE A 745 21.88 -10.07 -13.29
CA ILE A 745 21.04 -9.83 -14.47
C ILE A 745 20.45 -11.13 -15.03
N ILE A 746 21.24 -12.19 -15.16
CA ILE A 746 20.73 -13.48 -15.67
C ILE A 746 19.67 -14.07 -14.75
N ILE A 747 19.82 -13.98 -13.42
CA ILE A 747 18.87 -14.59 -12.48
C ILE A 747 17.60 -13.76 -12.27
N PHE A 748 17.71 -12.44 -12.05
CA PHE A 748 16.54 -11.60 -11.80
C PHE A 748 15.88 -11.11 -13.09
N SER A 749 16.63 -10.46 -13.98
CA SER A 749 16.07 -9.89 -15.21
C SER A 749 15.75 -10.95 -16.27
N GLY A 750 16.58 -11.99 -16.40
CA GLY A 750 16.38 -13.08 -17.35
C GLY A 750 15.46 -14.19 -16.81
N LEU A 751 16.02 -15.06 -15.97
CA LEU A 751 15.36 -16.27 -15.46
C LEU A 751 14.09 -15.95 -14.67
N GLY A 752 14.06 -14.90 -13.85
CA GLY A 752 12.88 -14.49 -13.09
C GLY A 752 11.70 -14.10 -13.97
N ASN A 753 11.91 -13.24 -14.97
CA ASN A 753 10.83 -12.86 -15.89
C ASN A 753 10.37 -14.02 -16.78
N LEU A 754 11.28 -14.91 -17.17
CA LEU A 754 10.92 -16.15 -17.89
C LEU A 754 10.12 -17.11 -17.00
N SER A 755 10.53 -17.34 -15.75
CA SER A 755 9.83 -18.24 -14.82
C SER A 755 8.46 -17.70 -14.43
N LEU A 756 8.32 -16.40 -14.22
CA LEU A 756 7.02 -15.75 -14.01
C LEU A 756 6.11 -15.91 -15.25
N ALA A 757 6.63 -15.72 -16.46
CA ALA A 757 5.83 -15.83 -17.68
C ALA A 757 5.31 -17.26 -17.90
N VAL A 758 6.17 -18.26 -17.63
CA VAL A 758 5.83 -19.68 -17.64
C VAL A 758 4.84 -20.01 -16.51
N LEU A 759 5.04 -19.52 -15.29
CA LEU A 759 4.10 -19.75 -14.18
C LEU A 759 2.71 -19.20 -14.51
N ARG A 760 2.62 -17.93 -14.93
CA ARG A 760 1.36 -17.30 -15.37
C ARG A 760 0.69 -18.09 -16.49
N TYR A 761 1.46 -18.61 -17.45
CA TYR A 761 0.94 -19.47 -18.52
C TYR A 761 0.41 -20.81 -17.99
N ARG A 762 1.16 -21.48 -17.10
CA ARG A 762 0.75 -22.76 -16.48
C ARG A 762 -0.44 -22.62 -15.52
N LEU A 763 -0.69 -21.41 -14.99
CA LEU A 763 -1.87 -21.05 -14.19
C LEU A 763 -3.06 -20.58 -15.05
N GLY A 764 -2.91 -20.46 -16.38
CA GLY A 764 -3.98 -19.98 -17.27
C GLY A 764 -4.16 -18.46 -17.33
N GLU A 765 -3.28 -17.69 -16.68
CA GLU A 765 -3.35 -16.22 -16.56
C GLU A 765 -2.93 -15.47 -17.85
N GLY A 766 -2.48 -16.19 -18.89
CA GLY A 766 -2.22 -15.64 -20.22
C GLY A 766 -1.38 -16.55 -21.11
N SER A 767 -1.27 -16.23 -22.41
CA SER A 767 -0.39 -16.97 -23.32
C SER A 767 1.09 -16.65 -23.04
N ILE A 768 1.96 -17.66 -23.15
CA ILE A 768 3.38 -17.53 -22.79
C ILE A 768 4.09 -16.37 -23.49
N ILE A 769 3.84 -16.14 -24.79
CA ILE A 769 4.46 -15.03 -25.55
C ILE A 769 4.00 -13.67 -25.03
N ARG A 770 2.69 -13.51 -24.72
CA ARG A 770 2.13 -12.28 -24.12
C ARG A 770 2.79 -12.00 -22.78
N ASN A 771 2.87 -13.02 -21.92
CA ASN A 771 3.44 -12.91 -20.58
C ASN A 771 4.94 -12.61 -20.62
N ILE A 772 5.71 -13.19 -21.56
CA ILE A 772 7.12 -12.85 -21.76
C ILE A 772 7.26 -11.37 -22.15
N PHE A 773 6.53 -10.91 -23.16
CA PHE A 773 6.65 -9.53 -23.64
C PHE A 773 6.20 -8.51 -22.58
N GLU A 774 5.14 -8.81 -21.82
CA GLU A 774 4.69 -8.02 -20.67
C GLU A 774 5.77 -7.95 -19.58
N ASN A 775 6.34 -9.08 -19.18
CA ASN A 775 7.34 -9.10 -18.10
C ASN A 775 8.62 -8.35 -18.49
N PHE A 776 9.11 -8.53 -19.72
CA PHE A 776 10.35 -7.88 -20.16
C PHE A 776 10.21 -6.38 -20.43
N SER A 777 9.01 -5.86 -20.74
CA SER A 777 8.82 -4.42 -20.96
C SER A 777 8.94 -3.57 -19.68
N TRP A 778 8.76 -4.19 -18.50
CA TRP A 778 8.94 -3.53 -17.20
C TRP A 778 10.36 -3.61 -16.63
N VAL A 779 11.25 -4.44 -17.20
CA VAL A 779 12.64 -4.59 -16.74
C VAL A 779 13.42 -3.27 -16.71
N PRO A 780 13.34 -2.36 -17.70
CA PRO A 780 14.07 -1.08 -17.65
C PRO A 780 13.65 -0.21 -16.45
N LEU A 781 12.35 -0.10 -16.18
CA LEU A 781 11.82 0.66 -15.05
C LEU A 781 12.29 0.07 -13.71
N LEU A 782 12.16 -1.24 -13.54
CA LEU A 782 12.58 -1.93 -12.31
C LEU A 782 14.09 -1.87 -12.10
N MET A 783 14.90 -1.95 -13.16
CA MET A 783 16.36 -1.82 -13.09
C MET A 783 16.79 -0.43 -12.63
N ILE A 784 16.18 0.63 -13.18
CA ILE A 784 16.45 2.02 -12.78
C ILE A 784 15.99 2.26 -11.34
N PHE A 785 14.77 1.85 -10.99
CA PHE A 785 14.20 2.08 -9.67
C PHE A 785 14.97 1.32 -8.56
N LEU A 786 15.09 0.00 -8.67
CA LEU A 786 15.76 -0.82 -7.64
C LEU A 786 17.26 -0.54 -7.55
N GLY A 787 17.89 -0.10 -8.65
CA GLY A 787 19.27 0.42 -8.63
C GLY A 787 19.41 1.71 -7.81
N GLY A 788 18.47 2.64 -7.93
CA GLY A 788 18.46 3.91 -7.17
C GLY A 788 18.11 3.76 -5.68
N VAL A 789 17.27 2.78 -5.34
CA VAL A 789 16.77 2.51 -3.96
C VAL A 789 17.90 2.24 -2.94
N SER A 790 19.08 1.78 -3.39
CA SER A 790 20.20 1.37 -2.52
C SER A 790 20.58 2.42 -1.45
N LEU A 791 20.67 3.71 -1.83
CA LEU A 791 21.02 4.78 -0.89
C LEU A 791 19.94 4.98 0.18
N HIS A 792 18.67 5.05 -0.22
CA HIS A 792 17.52 5.23 0.68
C HIS A 792 17.38 4.08 1.69
N VAL A 793 17.49 2.84 1.22
CA VAL A 793 17.48 1.65 2.10
C VAL A 793 18.67 1.65 3.06
N SER A 794 19.85 2.10 2.62
CA SER A 794 21.02 2.25 3.50
C SER A 794 20.80 3.32 4.58
N GLN A 795 20.20 4.46 4.22
CA GLN A 795 19.85 5.53 5.15
C GLN A 795 18.86 5.04 6.21
N ALA A 796 17.83 4.27 5.81
CA ALA A 796 16.84 3.72 6.74
C ALA A 796 17.45 2.73 7.75
N ILE A 797 18.25 1.78 7.27
CA ILE A 797 18.92 0.77 8.12
C ILE A 797 19.91 1.44 9.08
N LEU A 798 20.72 2.39 8.61
CA LEU A 798 21.69 3.10 9.46
C LEU A 798 21.00 4.02 10.46
N SER A 799 19.90 4.68 10.08
CA SER A 799 19.13 5.54 11.00
C SER A 799 18.58 4.74 12.18
N HIS A 800 18.01 3.55 11.93
CA HIS A 800 17.65 2.63 13.02
C HIS A 800 18.86 2.30 13.91
N LEU A 801 19.94 1.79 13.32
CA LEU A 801 21.09 1.28 14.07
C LEU A 801 21.80 2.38 14.91
N PHE A 802 21.78 3.63 14.47
CA PHE A 802 22.32 4.77 15.22
C PHE A 802 21.30 5.49 16.14
N SER A 803 20.05 5.03 16.23
CA SER A 803 18.97 5.71 16.96
C SER A 803 18.68 7.13 16.45
N VAL A 804 18.72 7.32 15.12
CA VAL A 804 18.21 8.52 14.46
C VAL A 804 16.72 8.32 14.18
N ASP A 805 15.89 9.25 14.69
CA ASP A 805 14.45 9.20 14.52
C ASP A 805 14.03 9.64 13.11
N MET A 806 13.64 8.67 12.29
CA MET A 806 12.96 8.95 11.02
C MET A 806 11.45 9.12 11.26
N ASN A 807 10.92 10.20 10.69
CA ASN A 807 9.47 10.45 10.61
C ASN A 807 9.06 10.39 9.14
N TRP A 808 7.95 9.69 8.86
CA TRP A 808 7.40 9.60 7.51
C TRP A 808 6.04 10.29 7.42
N GLY A 809 5.76 10.87 6.26
CA GLY A 809 4.41 11.34 5.93
C GLY A 809 3.42 10.18 5.72
N ALA A 810 2.14 10.53 5.71
CA ALA A 810 1.14 9.74 5.01
C ALA A 810 1.47 9.79 3.50
N THR A 811 1.35 8.65 2.81
CA THR A 811 1.52 8.58 1.35
C THR A 811 0.34 9.24 0.66
N SER A 812 0.58 9.90 -0.46
CA SER A 812 -0.46 10.59 -1.24
C SER A 812 -1.44 9.59 -1.84
N LYS A 813 -2.69 9.60 -1.36
CA LYS A 813 -3.80 8.76 -1.89
C LYS A 813 -4.60 9.45 -3.00
N GLU A 814 -4.31 10.72 -3.28
CA GLU A 814 -4.94 11.56 -4.30
C GLU A 814 -3.86 12.16 -5.21
N SER A 815 -4.22 12.46 -6.47
CA SER A 815 -3.36 13.25 -7.35
C SER A 815 -3.51 14.76 -7.05
N PRO A 816 -2.43 15.56 -7.09
CA PRO A 816 -2.54 17.03 -6.99
C PRO A 816 -3.48 17.66 -8.03
N ASP A 817 -3.64 17.03 -9.20
CA ASP A 817 -4.50 17.56 -10.28
C ASP A 817 -5.99 17.30 -10.05
N SER A 818 -6.39 16.32 -9.22
CA SER A 818 -7.80 16.05 -8.91
C SER A 818 -8.45 17.10 -7.99
N GLN A 819 -7.68 18.02 -7.42
CA GLN A 819 -8.19 19.07 -6.52
C GLN A 819 -8.49 20.42 -7.24
N ARG A 820 -8.44 20.47 -8.57
CA ARG A 820 -8.86 21.66 -9.34
C ARG A 820 -10.32 21.54 -9.77
N PRO A 821 -11.21 22.47 -9.37
CA PRO A 821 -12.53 22.60 -9.97
C PRO A 821 -12.43 22.87 -11.48
N ASN A 822 -13.42 22.41 -12.26
CA ASN A 822 -13.45 22.58 -13.71
C ASN A 822 -13.70 24.05 -14.13
N THR A 823 -12.64 24.87 -14.11
CA THR A 823 -12.61 26.20 -14.74
C THR A 823 -11.70 26.16 -15.97
N CYS A 824 -12.31 26.17 -17.16
CA CYS A 824 -11.60 26.08 -18.43
C CYS A 824 -10.68 27.28 -18.66
N PHE A 825 -9.36 27.06 -18.83
CA PHE A 825 -8.49 27.78 -19.77
C PHE A 825 -7.22 26.95 -20.04
N GLY A 826 -6.55 27.21 -21.18
CA GLY A 826 -5.47 26.36 -21.70
C GLY A 826 -4.14 26.42 -20.92
N PRO A 827 -3.22 25.48 -21.16
CA PRO A 827 -1.94 25.40 -20.46
C PRO A 827 -1.05 26.60 -20.79
N SER A 828 -0.62 27.34 -19.78
CA SER A 828 0.35 28.43 -19.92
C SER A 828 1.80 27.89 -19.88
N PRO A 829 2.63 28.15 -20.90
CA PRO A 829 4.02 27.69 -20.90
C PRO A 829 4.90 28.66 -20.09
N ARG A 830 5.38 28.24 -18.91
CA ARG A 830 6.42 28.97 -18.16
C ARG A 830 7.44 28.04 -17.49
N SER A 831 8.70 28.50 -17.52
CA SER A 831 9.89 27.98 -16.83
C SER A 831 10.26 26.50 -16.99
N MET A 832 11.36 26.22 -17.68
CA MET A 832 12.19 25.05 -17.34
C MET A 832 12.73 25.20 -15.91
N PRO A 833 12.90 24.11 -15.15
CA PRO A 833 13.47 24.16 -13.81
C PRO A 833 14.96 24.50 -13.81
N ALA A 834 15.40 25.24 -12.79
CA ALA A 834 16.80 25.69 -12.62
C ALA A 834 17.83 24.54 -12.47
N SER A 835 17.38 23.29 -12.35
CA SER A 835 18.20 22.09 -12.43
C SER A 835 18.94 21.96 -13.77
N THR A 836 18.28 22.30 -14.89
CA THR A 836 18.86 22.14 -16.24
C THR A 836 20.05 23.08 -16.43
N ILE A 837 19.91 24.35 -16.02
CA ILE A 837 21.00 25.35 -16.07
C ILE A 837 22.17 24.92 -15.18
N ASN A 838 21.89 24.36 -14.00
CA ASN A 838 22.93 23.81 -13.11
C ASN A 838 23.69 22.62 -13.73
N ILE A 839 23.00 21.74 -14.49
CA ILE A 839 23.64 20.61 -15.19
C ILE A 839 24.56 21.11 -16.30
N VAL A 840 24.11 22.06 -17.12
CA VAL A 840 24.93 22.68 -18.18
C VAL A 840 26.15 23.40 -17.60
N GLY A 841 25.98 24.13 -16.49
CA GLY A 841 27.07 24.78 -15.77
C GLY A 841 28.13 23.78 -15.30
N ARG A 842 27.71 22.66 -14.67
CA ARG A 842 28.62 21.60 -14.22
C ARG A 842 29.35 20.92 -15.38
N LEU A 843 28.66 20.61 -16.49
CA LEU A 843 29.26 20.03 -17.69
C LEU A 843 30.31 20.96 -18.31
N ASN A 844 30.03 22.26 -18.43
CA ASN A 844 30.97 23.25 -18.95
C ASN A 844 32.22 23.36 -18.03
N THR A 845 32.06 23.29 -16.70
CA THR A 845 33.19 23.22 -15.75
C THR A 845 34.03 21.94 -15.92
N ILE A 846 33.40 20.77 -16.07
CA ILE A 846 34.09 19.49 -16.29
C ILE A 846 34.88 19.51 -17.61
N LEU A 847 34.31 20.06 -18.68
CA LEU A 847 34.96 20.18 -19.99
C LEU A 847 36.12 21.18 -19.98
N ARG A 848 36.00 22.32 -19.28
CA ARG A 848 37.13 23.25 -19.09
C ARG A 848 38.27 22.59 -18.32
N ASN A 849 37.99 21.93 -17.20
CA ASN A 849 39.00 21.23 -16.42
C ASN A 849 39.69 20.12 -17.25
N SER A 850 38.93 19.40 -18.07
CA SER A 850 39.45 18.38 -19.00
C SER A 850 40.33 19.01 -20.10
N ALA A 851 39.93 20.14 -20.67
CA ALA A 851 40.73 20.89 -21.64
C ALA A 851 42.05 21.41 -21.03
N THR A 852 42.02 21.95 -19.81
CA THR A 852 43.23 22.39 -19.09
C THR A 852 44.16 21.22 -18.74
N PHE A 853 43.60 20.06 -18.37
CA PHE A 853 44.37 18.83 -18.14
C PHE A 853 45.04 18.32 -19.42
N LEU A 854 44.33 18.34 -20.56
CA LEU A 854 44.88 17.98 -21.87
C LEU A 854 45.95 18.97 -22.36
N ALA A 855 45.72 20.28 -22.24
CA ALA A 855 46.69 21.31 -22.62
C ALA A 855 47.98 21.25 -21.78
N ASN A 856 47.89 20.91 -20.48
CA ASN A 856 49.06 20.64 -19.65
C ASN A 856 49.82 19.37 -20.08
N ARG A 857 49.15 18.41 -20.74
CA ARG A 857 49.79 17.22 -21.35
C ARG A 857 50.36 17.47 -22.75
N GLU A 858 49.84 18.43 -23.51
CA GLU A 858 50.39 18.81 -24.83
C GLU A 858 51.84 19.31 -24.75
N LYS A 859 52.29 19.81 -23.60
CA LYS A 859 53.72 20.12 -23.34
C LYS A 859 54.65 18.90 -23.33
N GLN A 860 54.14 17.68 -23.43
CA GLN A 860 54.94 16.44 -23.53
C GLN A 860 54.65 15.58 -24.76
N GLN A 861 53.43 15.59 -25.32
CA GLN A 861 53.10 14.79 -26.52
C GLN A 861 52.11 15.54 -27.44
N SER A 862 52.38 15.53 -28.75
CA SER A 862 51.61 16.24 -29.77
C SER A 862 50.25 15.61 -30.06
N LEU A 863 49.16 16.19 -29.54
CA LEU A 863 47.79 15.68 -29.72
C LEU A 863 46.74 16.71 -30.23
N PRO A 864 47.08 17.58 -31.21
CA PRO A 864 46.34 18.83 -31.50
C PRO A 864 44.89 18.67 -32.00
N LYS A 865 44.44 17.47 -32.39
CA LYS A 865 43.03 17.25 -32.80
C LYS A 865 42.07 17.17 -31.61
N ALA A 866 42.45 16.49 -30.52
CA ALA A 866 41.57 16.31 -29.36
C ALA A 866 41.29 17.63 -28.63
N THR A 867 42.33 18.43 -28.40
CA THR A 867 42.24 19.73 -27.72
C THR A 867 41.37 20.73 -28.48
N ARG A 868 41.37 20.67 -29.82
CA ARG A 868 40.49 21.47 -30.69
C ARG A 868 39.02 21.02 -30.67
N ALA A 869 38.76 19.73 -30.53
CA ALA A 869 37.40 19.20 -30.40
C ALA A 869 36.77 19.62 -29.05
N VAL A 870 37.48 19.42 -27.94
CA VAL A 870 37.00 19.80 -26.60
C VAL A 870 36.82 21.33 -26.48
N SER A 871 37.68 22.14 -27.09
CA SER A 871 37.52 23.60 -27.08
C SER A 871 36.36 24.08 -27.97
N ARG A 872 36.05 23.42 -29.09
CA ARG A 872 34.79 23.66 -29.85
C ARG A 872 33.56 23.36 -28.99
N MET A 873 33.47 22.18 -28.36
CA MET A 873 32.36 21.83 -27.47
C MET A 873 32.20 22.80 -26.30
N SER A 874 33.29 23.22 -25.66
CA SER A 874 33.23 24.18 -24.54
C SER A 874 32.78 25.58 -24.99
N ARG A 875 33.10 26.00 -26.23
CA ARG A 875 32.52 27.22 -26.83
C ARG A 875 31.03 27.06 -27.09
N GLN A 876 30.61 26.00 -27.77
CA GLN A 876 29.19 25.73 -28.07
C GLN A 876 28.32 25.64 -26.80
N LEU A 877 28.80 24.96 -25.74
CA LEU A 877 28.10 24.90 -24.44
C LEU A 877 28.20 26.18 -23.60
N SER A 878 29.04 27.13 -23.98
CA SER A 878 29.02 28.49 -23.40
C SER A 878 28.04 29.36 -24.17
N GLN A 879 28.07 29.33 -25.49
CA GLN A 879 27.14 30.02 -26.38
C GLN A 879 25.68 29.60 -26.11
N TRP A 880 25.41 28.29 -25.96
CA TRP A 880 24.08 27.78 -25.61
C TRP A 880 23.65 28.11 -24.18
N ARG A 881 24.59 28.28 -23.24
CA ARG A 881 24.27 28.84 -21.91
C ARG A 881 23.84 30.30 -22.06
N ASP A 882 24.57 31.07 -22.85
CA ASP A 882 24.40 32.51 -22.99
C ASP A 882 23.07 32.83 -23.70
N GLU A 883 22.72 32.07 -24.75
CA GLU A 883 21.39 32.04 -25.41
C GLU A 883 20.23 31.72 -24.45
N ILE A 884 20.47 30.95 -23.38
CA ILE A 884 19.46 30.60 -22.36
C ILE A 884 19.37 31.67 -21.25
N THR A 885 20.34 32.58 -21.16
CA THR A 885 20.42 33.61 -20.10
C THR A 885 20.18 35.05 -20.56
N ASP A 886 19.90 35.28 -21.85
CA ASP A 886 19.63 36.62 -22.37
C ASP A 886 18.19 37.10 -22.07
N ASP A 887 17.93 37.37 -20.78
CA ASP A 887 16.68 37.97 -20.28
C ASP A 887 16.76 39.51 -20.37
N SER A 888 17.22 40.05 -21.51
CA SER A 888 17.29 41.49 -21.77
C SER A 888 15.91 42.05 -22.13
N GLY A 889 15.05 42.18 -21.12
CA GLY A 889 13.59 42.41 -21.22
C GLY A 889 13.10 43.34 -22.34
N VAL A 890 12.62 42.74 -23.43
CA VAL A 890 11.87 43.38 -24.52
C VAL A 890 10.47 42.76 -24.62
N ASN A 891 9.47 43.58 -24.95
CA ASN A 891 8.05 43.21 -24.96
C ASN A 891 7.75 42.04 -25.93
N PRO A 892 7.13 40.92 -25.48
CA PRO A 892 6.90 39.73 -26.30
C PRO A 892 5.94 39.91 -27.49
N ASP A 893 5.09 40.94 -27.52
CA ASP A 893 4.02 41.11 -28.53
C ASP A 893 4.51 41.52 -29.94
N LYS A 894 5.80 41.37 -30.28
CA LYS A 894 6.38 41.90 -31.54
C LYS A 894 7.21 40.94 -32.40
N LEU A 895 7.37 39.67 -32.06
CA LEU A 895 8.13 38.70 -32.87
C LEU A 895 7.35 37.40 -33.18
N VAL A 896 6.28 37.52 -33.96
CA VAL A 896 5.68 36.38 -34.69
C VAL A 896 5.34 36.78 -36.14
N PRO A 897 6.28 36.57 -37.10
CA PRO A 897 5.90 36.29 -38.47
C PRO A 897 5.17 34.94 -38.52
N ALA A 898 4.06 34.84 -39.25
CA ALA A 898 3.27 33.62 -39.29
C ALA A 898 4.02 32.49 -40.03
N GLY A 899 4.09 31.28 -39.44
CA GLY A 899 4.40 30.07 -40.22
C GLY A 899 5.45 29.08 -39.68
N MET A 900 5.88 29.11 -38.41
CA MET A 900 6.69 28.01 -37.87
C MET A 900 6.48 27.75 -36.37
N GLN A 901 5.77 26.66 -36.04
CA GLN A 901 5.91 25.99 -34.74
C GLN A 901 6.95 24.89 -34.90
N ARG A 902 8.10 25.02 -34.23
CA ARG A 902 9.00 23.87 -34.03
C ARG A 902 8.38 22.96 -32.98
N ASP A 903 8.18 21.69 -33.34
CA ASP A 903 7.68 20.70 -32.40
C ASP A 903 8.78 20.29 -31.40
N SER A 904 8.38 20.17 -30.14
CA SER A 904 9.13 19.57 -29.04
C SER A 904 9.79 18.23 -29.39
N SER A 905 9.18 17.43 -30.28
CA SER A 905 9.76 16.17 -30.77
C SER A 905 11.12 16.35 -31.48
N GLN A 906 11.30 17.42 -32.25
CA GLN A 906 12.55 17.70 -32.96
C GLN A 906 13.68 18.07 -32.00
N ILE A 907 13.36 18.78 -30.91
CA ILE A 907 14.33 19.16 -29.88
C ILE A 907 14.83 17.91 -29.14
N PHE A 908 13.95 16.95 -28.84
CA PHE A 908 14.38 15.66 -28.28
C PHE A 908 15.25 14.86 -29.25
N GLN A 909 14.94 14.86 -30.56
CA GLN A 909 15.77 14.19 -31.56
C GLN A 909 17.17 14.83 -31.70
N GLU A 910 17.29 16.17 -31.70
CA GLU A 910 18.62 16.82 -31.68
C GLU A 910 19.41 16.52 -30.39
N VAL A 911 18.72 16.37 -29.25
CA VAL A 911 19.34 16.01 -27.97
C VAL A 911 19.83 14.56 -27.97
N ASP A 912 19.04 13.60 -28.45
CA ASP A 912 19.44 12.19 -28.56
C ASP A 912 20.62 12.01 -29.54
N VAL A 913 20.61 12.67 -30.69
CA VAL A 913 21.72 12.62 -31.66
C VAL A 913 23.01 13.17 -31.04
N ARG A 914 22.96 14.31 -30.34
CA ARG A 914 24.15 14.91 -29.71
C ARG A 914 24.60 14.15 -28.45
N LEU A 915 23.71 13.43 -27.78
CA LEU A 915 24.07 12.46 -26.73
C LEU A 915 24.75 11.22 -27.31
N PHE A 916 24.28 10.73 -28.46
CA PHE A 916 24.92 9.65 -29.20
C PHE A 916 26.32 10.04 -29.68
N ASP A 917 26.51 11.26 -30.21
CA ASP A 917 27.83 11.80 -30.56
C ASP A 917 28.76 11.94 -29.34
N LEU A 918 28.24 12.39 -28.20
CA LEU A 918 28.99 12.44 -26.94
C LEU A 918 29.42 11.03 -26.50
N GLN A 919 28.54 10.04 -26.64
CA GLN A 919 28.81 8.64 -26.30
C GLN A 919 29.81 8.00 -27.26
N GLN A 920 29.73 8.31 -28.57
CA GLN A 920 30.72 7.95 -29.59
C GLN A 920 32.09 8.56 -29.28
N ALA A 921 32.16 9.85 -28.94
CA ALA A 921 33.40 10.54 -28.60
C ALA A 921 34.05 9.98 -27.32
N LEU A 922 33.25 9.68 -26.30
CA LEU A 922 33.73 9.02 -25.08
C LEU A 922 34.19 7.59 -25.34
N ALA A 923 33.48 6.83 -26.18
CA ALA A 923 33.90 5.49 -26.61
C ALA A 923 35.18 5.52 -27.44
N ALA A 924 35.38 6.51 -28.32
CA ALA A 924 36.62 6.69 -29.07
C ALA A 924 37.81 7.04 -28.16
N VAL A 925 37.60 7.91 -27.16
CA VAL A 925 38.62 8.22 -26.13
C VAL A 925 38.93 7.00 -25.27
N TRP A 926 37.93 6.19 -24.93
CA TRP A 926 38.10 4.93 -24.20
C TRP A 926 38.90 3.90 -25.02
N ASN A 927 38.50 3.66 -26.27
CA ASN A 927 39.15 2.71 -27.18
C ASN A 927 40.60 3.09 -27.51
N LEU A 928 40.91 4.39 -27.65
CA LEU A 928 42.29 4.89 -27.79
C LEU A 928 43.15 4.66 -26.54
N ASN A 929 42.54 4.60 -25.36
CA ASN A 929 43.20 4.24 -24.12
C ASN A 929 43.40 2.72 -24.04
N GLU A 930 42.38 1.95 -24.44
CA GLU A 930 42.36 0.48 -24.42
C GLU A 930 43.32 -0.14 -25.45
N GLN A 931 43.42 0.41 -26.67
CA GLN A 931 44.46 0.02 -27.64
C GLN A 931 45.88 0.17 -27.09
N LYS A 932 46.17 1.24 -26.32
CA LYS A 932 47.49 1.42 -25.67
C LYS A 932 47.76 0.47 -24.50
N TYR A 933 46.74 -0.17 -23.94
CA TYR A 933 46.88 -1.29 -23.00
C TYR A 933 47.04 -2.62 -23.74
N LEU A 934 46.28 -2.82 -24.83
CA LEU A 934 46.37 -4.02 -25.67
C LEU A 934 47.75 -4.15 -26.34
N ASP A 935 48.33 -3.09 -26.89
CA ASP A 935 49.68 -3.11 -27.49
C ASP A 935 50.74 -3.62 -26.50
N LYS A 936 50.69 -3.13 -25.25
CA LYS A 936 51.64 -3.54 -24.21
C LYS A 936 51.47 -4.99 -23.77
N ASN A 937 50.22 -5.46 -23.66
CA ASN A 937 49.93 -6.83 -23.29
C ASN A 937 50.20 -7.82 -24.43
N ALA A 938 49.93 -7.42 -25.69
CA ALA A 938 50.23 -8.20 -26.88
C ALA A 938 51.74 -8.42 -27.06
N LEU A 939 52.55 -7.36 -26.87
CA LEU A 939 54.02 -7.49 -26.90
C LEU A 939 54.56 -8.42 -25.81
N PHE A 940 53.95 -8.45 -24.62
CA PHE A 940 54.36 -9.36 -23.54
C PHE A 940 53.87 -10.80 -23.73
N GLN A 941 52.68 -11.04 -24.31
CA GLN A 941 52.19 -12.41 -24.54
C GLN A 941 52.76 -13.06 -25.82
N THR A 942 52.99 -12.28 -26.88
CA THR A 942 53.55 -12.81 -28.15
C THR A 942 55.00 -13.30 -27.98
N ALA A 943 55.72 -12.79 -26.97
CA ALA A 943 57.06 -13.27 -26.61
C ALA A 943 57.06 -14.63 -25.87
N ALA A 944 55.90 -15.14 -25.43
CA ALA A 944 55.84 -16.24 -24.46
C ALA A 944 55.44 -17.61 -25.03
N ASN A 945 54.68 -17.69 -26.14
CA ASN A 945 54.23 -18.96 -26.72
C ASN A 945 54.16 -18.92 -28.25
N VAL A 946 54.99 -19.74 -28.91
CA VAL A 946 54.95 -20.00 -30.37
C VAL A 946 54.71 -21.50 -30.58
N GLY A 947 53.67 -21.87 -31.33
CA GLY A 947 53.51 -23.26 -31.78
C GLY A 947 52.10 -23.73 -32.16
N SER A 948 51.62 -23.38 -33.36
CA SER A 948 50.86 -24.28 -34.28
C SER A 948 50.25 -23.50 -35.46
N GLU A 949 49.95 -24.20 -36.55
CA GLU A 949 49.44 -23.62 -37.81
C GLU A 949 48.04 -22.96 -37.71
N GLN A 950 47.34 -23.18 -36.59
CA GLN A 950 45.96 -22.70 -36.40
C GLN A 950 45.86 -21.16 -36.37
N SER A 951 46.92 -20.47 -35.94
CA SER A 951 47.01 -19.01 -35.93
C SER A 951 47.06 -18.38 -37.34
N ALA A 952 47.64 -19.06 -38.33
CA ALA A 952 47.78 -18.52 -39.69
C ALA A 952 46.42 -18.28 -40.34
N ARG A 953 45.50 -19.26 -40.25
CA ARG A 953 44.14 -19.15 -40.80
C ARG A 953 43.28 -18.09 -40.10
N GLN A 954 43.54 -17.80 -38.82
CA GLN A 954 42.89 -16.70 -38.12
C GLN A 954 43.41 -15.34 -38.61
N LEU A 955 44.72 -15.21 -38.84
CA LEU A 955 45.31 -13.99 -39.40
C LEU A 955 44.82 -13.70 -40.83
N ASP A 956 44.71 -14.71 -41.70
CA ASP A 956 44.11 -14.55 -43.04
C ASP A 956 42.65 -14.07 -42.97
N THR A 957 41.87 -14.62 -42.03
CA THR A 957 40.47 -14.23 -41.82
C THR A 957 40.35 -12.79 -41.32
N ILE A 958 41.20 -12.38 -40.38
CA ILE A 958 41.24 -11.01 -39.86
C ILE A 958 41.69 -10.02 -40.95
N GLY A 959 42.71 -10.38 -41.74
CA GLY A 959 43.17 -9.58 -42.88
C GLY A 959 42.08 -9.39 -43.94
N PHE A 960 41.32 -10.44 -44.24
CA PHE A 960 40.16 -10.35 -45.12
C PHE A 960 39.11 -9.37 -44.57
N CYS A 961 38.73 -9.49 -43.29
CA CYS A 961 37.79 -8.57 -42.64
C CYS A 961 38.27 -7.11 -42.66
N MET A 962 39.55 -6.85 -42.35
CA MET A 962 40.13 -5.51 -42.41
C MET A 962 40.06 -4.92 -43.83
N SER A 963 40.35 -5.71 -44.87
CA SER A 963 40.27 -5.26 -46.27
C SER A 963 38.85 -4.90 -46.74
N GLN A 964 37.82 -5.48 -46.13
CA GLN A 964 36.43 -5.07 -46.37
C GLN A 964 36.09 -3.77 -45.64
N LEU A 965 36.60 -3.62 -44.41
CA LEU A 965 36.38 -2.44 -43.58
C LEU A 965 37.04 -1.19 -44.17
N GLU A 966 38.26 -1.30 -44.70
CA GLU A 966 38.94 -0.23 -45.44
C GLU A 966 38.15 0.19 -46.69
N ARG A 967 37.61 -0.78 -47.46
CA ARG A 967 36.78 -0.47 -48.64
C ARG A 967 35.49 0.28 -48.29
N ILE A 968 34.85 -0.09 -47.18
CA ILE A 968 33.63 0.59 -46.68
C ILE A 968 33.98 2.01 -46.22
N LEU A 969 35.13 2.20 -45.55
CA LEU A 969 35.59 3.52 -45.10
C LEU A 969 36.00 4.42 -46.27
N SER A 970 36.69 3.92 -47.29
CA SER A 970 37.01 4.71 -48.49
C SER A 970 35.75 5.13 -49.26
N ALA A 971 34.76 4.24 -49.41
CA ALA A 971 33.48 4.59 -50.04
C ALA A 971 32.70 5.67 -49.26
N ALA A 972 32.90 5.77 -47.95
CA ALA A 972 32.28 6.81 -47.11
C ALA A 972 33.02 8.16 -47.13
N GLN A 973 34.13 8.31 -47.88
CA GLN A 973 34.89 9.57 -47.98
C GLN A 973 34.72 10.31 -49.32
N GLU A 974 34.02 9.75 -50.30
CA GLU A 974 33.84 10.39 -51.62
C GLU A 974 32.53 11.22 -51.74
N ASP A 975 31.62 11.16 -50.76
CA ASP A 975 30.25 11.73 -50.84
C ASP A 975 30.07 13.14 -50.20
N GLU A 976 31.07 13.69 -49.47
CA GLU A 976 31.01 15.04 -48.86
C GLU A 976 31.94 16.04 -49.59
N GLY A 977 31.73 16.22 -50.90
CA GLY A 977 32.73 16.78 -51.82
C GLY A 977 32.37 18.03 -52.65
N SER A 978 31.34 18.83 -52.31
CA SER A 978 31.04 20.06 -53.07
C SER A 978 30.15 21.09 -52.34
N GLU A 979 30.69 22.28 -52.03
CA GLU A 979 30.15 23.63 -52.40
C GLU A 979 30.95 24.77 -51.72
N ASP A 980 31.99 25.24 -52.43
CA ASP A 980 32.51 26.61 -52.61
C ASP A 980 32.76 27.61 -51.43
N SER A 981 33.44 28.70 -51.80
CA SER A 981 34.29 29.55 -50.96
C SER A 981 34.07 31.05 -51.15
N ALA A 982 34.33 31.86 -50.11
CA ALA A 982 34.94 33.21 -50.22
C ALA A 982 35.42 33.72 -48.84
N ASP A 983 36.70 34.10 -48.74
CA ASP A 983 37.27 35.46 -48.48
C ASP A 983 36.48 36.45 -47.55
N ASP A 984 37.10 37.37 -46.77
CA ASP A 984 38.47 37.91 -46.87
C ASP A 984 39.00 38.62 -45.57
N GLU A 985 40.32 38.92 -45.59
CA GLU A 985 41.14 40.01 -44.97
C GLU A 985 41.06 40.56 -43.50
N ASN A 986 42.29 40.66 -42.92
CA ASN A 986 42.97 41.78 -42.22
C ASN A 986 42.80 42.18 -40.71
N ASP A 987 44.00 42.37 -40.10
CA ASP A 987 44.49 43.34 -39.08
C ASP A 987 43.84 43.47 -37.67
N ASP A 988 44.56 43.91 -36.62
CA ASP A 988 45.96 44.36 -36.49
C ASP A 988 46.61 43.85 -35.18
N SER A 989 47.92 44.05 -35.05
CA SER A 989 48.80 43.71 -33.93
C SER A 989 48.95 44.84 -32.90
N PHE A 990 49.36 44.50 -31.67
CA PHE A 990 50.32 45.30 -30.89
C PHE A 990 50.96 44.46 -29.77
N ASP A 991 52.24 44.71 -29.48
CA ASP A 991 53.09 43.96 -28.53
C ASP A 991 53.80 44.92 -27.54
N ILE A 992 54.55 44.33 -26.59
CA ILE A 992 55.67 44.82 -25.76
C ILE A 992 55.40 44.80 -24.25
N GLY A 993 56.28 44.13 -23.49
CA GLY A 993 56.53 44.49 -22.07
C GLY A 993 56.98 43.36 -21.13
N ASN A 994 58.29 43.11 -21.03
CA ASN A 994 58.92 42.32 -19.95
C ASN A 994 60.28 42.97 -19.64
N PRO A 995 60.70 43.17 -18.36
CA PRO A 995 61.60 42.19 -17.74
C PRO A 995 61.52 42.02 -16.20
N SER A 996 62.25 41.02 -15.71
CA SER A 996 62.45 40.54 -14.33
C SER A 996 63.34 41.38 -13.38
N ALA A 997 63.18 41.25 -12.05
CA ALA A 997 64.26 41.01 -11.05
C ALA A 997 63.79 40.82 -9.57
N LEU A 998 64.67 40.29 -8.71
CA LEU A 998 64.62 40.09 -7.23
C LEU A 998 65.52 41.16 -6.52
N PRO A 999 65.63 41.33 -5.15
CA PRO A 999 65.54 40.34 -4.05
C PRO A 999 65.00 40.80 -2.64
N ASN A 1000 65.25 39.97 -1.60
CA ASN A 1000 65.00 40.13 -0.13
C ASN A 1000 66.05 41.06 0.57
N PRO A 1001 65.99 41.50 1.88
CA PRO A 1001 65.79 40.65 3.11
C PRO A 1001 65.25 41.25 4.47
N ASP A 1002 64.60 40.38 5.29
CA ASP A 1002 64.76 40.06 6.76
C ASP A 1002 64.61 41.06 7.97
N LEU A 1003 64.32 40.47 9.17
CA LEU A 1003 64.38 40.94 10.59
C LEU A 1003 63.33 41.98 11.11
N SER A 1004 62.83 41.99 12.37
CA SER A 1004 62.93 41.13 13.59
C SER A 1004 61.65 41.35 14.48
N SER A 1005 61.24 40.57 15.51
CA SER A 1005 61.90 40.28 16.82
C SER A 1005 61.03 39.34 17.74
N ARG A 1006 61.47 39.08 18.99
CA ARG A 1006 60.89 38.19 20.07
C ARG A 1006 61.26 38.81 21.47
N PRO A 1007 61.01 38.24 22.71
CA PRO A 1007 60.60 36.88 23.15
C PRO A 1007 59.60 36.78 24.38
N GLU A 1008 59.36 35.53 24.87
CA GLU A 1008 59.15 35.11 26.30
C GLU A 1008 57.87 35.51 27.11
N LEU A 1009 57.46 34.89 28.26
CA LEU A 1009 58.05 33.89 29.21
C LEU A 1009 56.99 33.06 30.02
N ARG A 1010 57.33 31.80 30.40
CA ARG A 1010 56.92 30.89 31.53
C ARG A 1010 55.49 30.77 32.16
N GLN A 1011 55.10 29.48 32.31
CA GLN A 1011 54.67 28.70 33.52
C GLN A 1011 53.71 29.27 34.59
N GLY A 1012 52.73 28.45 34.98
CA GLY A 1012 52.04 28.48 36.28
C GLY A 1012 51.21 27.20 36.52
N ALA A 1013 51.18 26.70 37.76
CA ALA A 1013 50.38 25.52 38.17
C ALA A 1013 49.92 25.66 39.62
N PHE A 1014 48.75 25.12 39.96
CA PHE A 1014 48.24 25.01 41.34
C PHE A 1014 47.32 23.78 41.50
N ALA A 1015 47.17 23.30 42.73
CA ALA A 1015 46.40 22.11 43.11
C ALA A 1015 45.93 22.20 44.58
N GLN A 1016 45.11 21.23 45.02
CA GLN A 1016 44.60 21.03 46.39
C GLN A 1016 43.58 22.09 46.88
N ASP A 1017 42.61 21.82 47.77
CA ASP A 1017 42.07 20.58 48.39
C ASP A 1017 40.55 20.87 48.69
N SER A 1018 39.66 20.18 49.44
CA SER A 1018 39.57 19.02 50.36
C SER A 1018 38.06 18.73 50.58
N SER A 1019 37.53 17.70 51.25
CA SER A 1019 37.89 16.29 51.55
C SER A 1019 36.65 15.59 52.18
N LEU A 1020 36.74 14.31 52.61
CA LEU A 1020 35.69 13.53 53.34
C LEU A 1020 34.44 13.16 52.49
N GLU A 1021 33.69 12.07 52.74
CA GLU A 1021 33.69 11.12 53.87
C GLU A 1021 33.30 9.68 53.43
N GLN A 1022 33.69 8.66 54.21
CA GLN A 1022 33.13 7.29 54.20
C GLN A 1022 33.02 6.78 55.65
N PRO A 1023 32.04 5.91 55.96
CA PRO A 1023 32.43 4.63 56.56
C PRO A 1023 31.56 3.40 56.19
N SER A 1024 32.19 2.43 55.51
CA SER A 1024 32.25 0.98 55.80
C SER A 1024 31.14 0.16 56.52
N ARG A 1025 31.07 -1.12 56.11
CA ARG A 1025 30.78 -2.39 56.88
C ARG A 1025 29.34 -2.88 57.13
N GLN A 1026 28.97 -3.94 56.40
CA GLN A 1026 28.58 -5.32 56.83
C GLN A 1026 28.23 -6.09 55.54
N GLN A 1027 28.67 -7.32 55.20
CA GLN A 1027 29.33 -8.46 55.88
C GLN A 1027 28.43 -9.48 56.61
N ASP A 1028 27.65 -10.23 55.81
CA ASP A 1028 27.46 -11.70 55.91
C ASP A 1028 27.35 -12.23 54.45
N SER A 1029 27.88 -13.38 54.00
CA SER A 1029 27.92 -14.78 54.51
C SER A 1029 26.58 -15.52 54.31
N THR A 1030 26.48 -16.75 53.76
CA THR A 1030 27.47 -17.75 53.28
C THR A 1030 26.92 -18.67 52.15
N ARG A 1031 27.81 -19.27 51.33
CA ARG A 1031 27.71 -20.63 50.68
C ARG A 1031 26.55 -20.91 49.68
N ASN A 1032 26.63 -21.84 48.72
CA ASN A 1032 27.76 -22.56 48.11
C ASN A 1032 27.39 -23.09 46.70
N LEU A 1033 28.41 -23.31 45.85
CA LEU A 1033 28.41 -24.13 44.63
C LEU A 1033 28.47 -25.66 44.98
N PRO A 1034 28.32 -26.66 44.06
CA PRO A 1034 28.64 -26.59 42.62
C PRO A 1034 27.78 -27.40 41.61
N TYR A 1035 28.20 -27.29 40.34
CA TYR A 1035 28.09 -28.24 39.20
C TYR A 1035 27.75 -29.72 39.50
N TRP A 1036 27.08 -30.38 38.54
CA TRP A 1036 27.70 -31.47 37.73
C TRP A 1036 27.01 -31.63 36.35
N TYR A 1037 27.73 -32.23 35.41
CA TYR A 1037 27.22 -32.75 34.13
C TYR A 1037 26.48 -34.08 34.34
N ASP A 1038 25.48 -34.41 33.51
CA ASP A 1038 25.48 -35.72 32.83
C ASP A 1038 24.69 -35.71 31.51
N SER A 1039 24.91 -36.76 30.73
CA SER A 1039 24.29 -37.17 29.48
C SER A 1039 23.18 -38.21 29.71
N GLY A 1040 22.32 -38.50 28.72
CA GLY A 1040 21.27 -39.52 28.90
C GLY A 1040 20.31 -39.69 27.72
N SER A 1041 20.69 -40.56 26.77
CA SER A 1041 19.89 -40.88 25.58
C SER A 1041 18.56 -41.58 25.86
N ARG A 1042 17.53 -41.25 25.04
CA ARG A 1042 16.33 -42.07 24.69
C ARG A 1042 15.38 -42.51 25.82
N TRP A 1043 14.07 -42.42 25.54
CA TRP A 1043 13.22 -43.63 25.39
C TRP A 1043 12.02 -43.31 24.48
N ILE A 1044 11.40 -44.35 23.91
CA ILE A 1044 10.22 -44.30 23.04
C ILE A 1044 9.03 -44.81 23.85
N TYR A 1045 7.85 -44.18 23.75
CA TYR A 1045 6.58 -44.88 23.94
C TYR A 1045 5.45 -44.28 23.09
N GLN A 1046 4.44 -45.09 22.79
CA GLN A 1046 3.31 -44.76 21.91
C GLN A 1046 2.01 -44.62 22.71
N HIS A 1047 1.21 -43.58 22.40
CA HIS A 1047 -0.26 -43.56 22.53
C HIS A 1047 -0.86 -43.76 23.96
N PRO A 1048 -2.19 -43.57 24.19
CA PRO A 1048 -3.29 -43.31 23.24
C PRO A 1048 -4.03 -41.97 23.42
N VAL A 1049 -5.09 -41.81 22.63
CA VAL A 1049 -6.10 -40.74 22.76
C VAL A 1049 -7.04 -41.06 23.92
N GLN A 1050 -7.42 -40.04 24.70
CA GLN A 1050 -8.69 -40.02 25.43
C GLN A 1050 -9.38 -38.67 25.23
N VAL A 1051 -10.70 -38.73 25.01
CA VAL A 1051 -11.58 -37.57 24.92
C VAL A 1051 -12.06 -37.21 26.32
N ALA A 1052 -12.05 -35.92 26.66
CA ALA A 1052 -12.66 -35.40 27.88
C ALA A 1052 -13.52 -34.17 27.54
N GLN A 1053 -14.84 -34.34 27.55
CA GLN A 1053 -15.77 -33.23 27.67
C GLN A 1053 -15.81 -32.80 29.14
N SER A 1054 -15.65 -31.51 29.43
CA SER A 1054 -16.00 -30.94 30.73
C SER A 1054 -16.43 -29.49 30.60
N SER A 1055 -17.72 -29.24 30.86
CA SER A 1055 -18.25 -27.90 31.10
C SER A 1055 -17.74 -27.36 32.45
N GLY A 1056 -17.57 -26.04 32.56
CA GLY A 1056 -17.04 -25.43 33.80
C GLY A 1056 -17.01 -23.91 33.77
N LYS A 1057 -18.13 -23.26 34.13
CA LYS A 1057 -18.13 -21.83 34.48
C LYS A 1057 -17.36 -21.63 35.80
N ALA A 1058 -16.43 -20.68 35.86
CA ALA A 1058 -15.69 -20.33 37.07
C ALA A 1058 -15.97 -18.88 37.48
N VAL A 1059 -17.01 -18.67 38.30
CA VAL A 1059 -17.30 -17.37 38.92
C VAL A 1059 -16.32 -17.13 40.07
N ARG A 1060 -15.61 -16.00 40.06
CA ARG A 1060 -14.81 -15.56 41.23
C ARG A 1060 -15.73 -15.04 42.32
N LYS A 1061 -15.77 -15.72 43.46
CA LYS A 1061 -16.19 -15.13 44.75
C LYS A 1061 -14.97 -14.65 45.52
N TYR A 1062 -15.07 -13.46 46.10
CA TYR A 1062 -14.21 -13.02 47.20
C TYR A 1062 -14.97 -13.23 48.53
N GLU A 1063 -14.24 -13.57 49.58
CA GLU A 1063 -14.67 -13.43 50.97
C GLU A 1063 -13.62 -12.61 51.75
N PRO A 1064 -14.01 -11.88 52.82
CA PRO A 1064 -13.15 -10.89 53.48
C PRO A 1064 -12.15 -11.51 54.47
N PRO A 1065 -11.08 -10.78 54.83
CA PRO A 1065 -10.06 -11.25 55.77
C PRO A 1065 -10.57 -11.27 57.22
N ASN A 1066 -9.90 -12.08 58.05
CA ASN A 1066 -10.12 -12.16 59.49
C ASN A 1066 -8.75 -12.25 60.19
N GLN A 1067 -8.48 -11.29 61.08
CA GLN A 1067 -7.21 -11.02 61.79
C GLN A 1067 -6.07 -10.44 60.93
#